data_AF-A0A9P3ICT6-F1
#
_entry.id   AF-A0A9P3ICT6-F1
#
_cell.length_a   1.000
_cell.length_b   1.000
_cell.length_c   1.000
_cell.angle_alpha   90.00
_cell.angle_beta   90.00
_cell.angle_gamma   90.00
#
_symmetry.space_group_name_H-M   'P 1'
#
loop_
_entity.id
_entity.type
_entity.pdbx_description
1 polymer ?
#
loop_
_entity_poly.entity_id
_entity_poly.type
_entity_poly.pdbx_seq_one_letter_code
_entity_poly.pdbx_strand_id
1 'polypeptide(L)'
;MAAVEEPVQANGGAAPEDPAINGEVQARDWGTAEEQAARGRAPIKKEYLMPPGGRKGLAAAGETGKAGEAKEGGEGQGGEGGKGKAEKGKAEQRLSHRALKKQRKQALATQPCNTVARTGDPASCPFGDTCRFSHDLEIIRAQLPPTLEGTCPFAALRRPCPFGLACRFRDEKHGKIPGSGADGAEGGEAGGGKGKGEGEGAGKKGEDAEGGEGKEVGEKGGEKGSEVRYPGEVNMLDKGLQSKLWKRQVDMPRAVDALQRIGWTRKVKPRGEASLMPDLDENAEGEEGEEGEEAEGGMGEVDREGRRKGALAAAATAAEETAAAVATAAKGAAVAAGGAAAAAAAGAAAEVVKEGIGAIGKEQETDKEAKVGDDKELRLPSREKKPVDFKGKLIVAPLTTVGNLPFRRVCCSFGADVTIGEMAMCANLLQGQASEWALLRRHESEKCFGVQLCGPHPDMVAKAAELVAENCQVDFVDLNVGCPIDIVVNKGSGSSLLRKPQRLEQVVRAASLAIDVPLTVKMRTGYAEGHNVAHRYIPHLLDWGATAVTLHGRTRQQRYSRLADWEYIGECASVKPAGLQFIGNGDVLAYTDWNQHTANGSATAVDSCMLARGALIKPWLLTEITEQRHWDISATERLDMLRSFTRYGLLHWGSDSRGVETTRRFLLEWLSYLHRYVPVGLLDMVPQRINWRPPAFYGRNDLETLFGSDQPQDWVKISEMLLGPPPPSFRFVPKHKSNSYDAAENG
;
A
#
# COMPACT_ATOMS: atom_id res chain seq x y z
N MET A 1 -38.68 -8.81 -43.46
CA MET A 1 -39.71 -9.86 -43.37
C MET A 1 -39.68 -10.41 -41.96
N ALA A 2 -40.81 -10.32 -41.26
CA ALA A 2 -41.00 -10.74 -39.88
C ALA A 2 -40.90 -12.26 -39.70
N ALA A 3 -40.53 -12.70 -38.49
CA ALA A 3 -40.85 -13.97 -37.80
C ALA A 3 -39.68 -14.39 -36.87
N VAL A 4 -39.80 -14.76 -35.59
CA VAL A 4 -40.85 -14.76 -34.55
C VAL A 4 -40.06 -14.80 -33.23
N GLU A 5 -40.39 -13.95 -32.25
CA GLU A 5 -39.95 -14.10 -30.86
C GLU A 5 -40.84 -15.14 -30.16
N GLU A 6 -40.26 -16.17 -29.55
CA GLU A 6 -40.95 -16.98 -28.54
C GLU A 6 -40.51 -16.55 -27.13
N PRO A 7 -41.43 -16.36 -26.18
CA PRO A 7 -41.12 -15.95 -24.82
C PRO A 7 -40.72 -17.17 -23.97
N VAL A 8 -39.54 -17.10 -23.36
CA VAL A 8 -39.13 -18.05 -22.31
C VAL A 8 -39.94 -17.72 -21.04
N GLN A 9 -40.82 -18.64 -20.66
CA GLN A 9 -41.65 -18.57 -19.46
C GLN A 9 -40.78 -18.44 -18.20
N ALA A 10 -41.01 -17.37 -17.44
CA ALA A 10 -40.51 -17.20 -16.08
C ALA A 10 -41.25 -18.18 -15.15
N ASN A 11 -40.53 -19.16 -14.60
CA ASN A 11 -41.02 -19.92 -13.46
C ASN A 11 -41.02 -19.00 -12.23
N GLY A 12 -42.19 -18.47 -11.91
CA GLY A 12 -42.45 -17.72 -10.68
C GLY A 12 -42.34 -18.62 -9.46
N GLY A 13 -41.23 -18.52 -8.74
CA GLY A 13 -41.15 -18.93 -7.34
C GLY A 13 -41.70 -17.80 -6.47
N ALA A 14 -42.84 -18.04 -5.82
CA ALA A 14 -43.46 -17.08 -4.90
C ALA A 14 -42.56 -16.78 -3.70
N ALA A 15 -42.57 -15.53 -3.25
CA ALA A 15 -42.01 -15.12 -1.96
C ALA A 15 -42.70 -15.87 -0.81
N PRO A 16 -42.01 -16.19 0.29
CA PRO A 16 -42.66 -16.81 1.45
C PRO A 16 -43.64 -15.83 2.10
N GLU A 17 -44.91 -16.21 2.17
CA GLU A 17 -45.95 -15.48 2.90
C GLU A 17 -45.82 -15.75 4.41
N ASP A 18 -45.55 -14.72 5.20
CA ASP A 18 -45.61 -14.78 6.67
C ASP A 18 -46.96 -14.17 7.15
N PRO A 19 -47.84 -14.93 7.82
CA PRO A 19 -49.17 -14.47 8.16
C PRO A 19 -49.19 -13.85 9.57
N ALA A 20 -48.84 -12.56 9.70
CA ALA A 20 -49.38 -11.66 10.74
C ALA A 20 -48.73 -10.26 10.71
N ILE A 21 -49.16 -9.37 9.80
CA ILE A 21 -49.08 -7.91 10.04
C ILE A 21 -50.38 -7.27 9.57
N ASN A 22 -51.42 -7.36 10.41
CA ASN A 22 -52.60 -6.47 10.31
C ASN A 22 -52.23 -5.12 10.93
N GLY A 23 -51.61 -4.28 10.12
CA GLY A 23 -51.39 -2.87 10.39
C GLY A 23 -50.89 -2.24 9.10
N GLU A 24 -51.69 -1.37 8.49
CA GLU A 24 -51.34 -0.62 7.29
C GLU A 24 -50.05 0.18 7.52
N VAL A 25 -48.91 -0.41 7.19
CA VAL A 25 -47.66 0.33 7.03
C VAL A 25 -47.84 1.12 5.74
N GLN A 26 -48.20 2.40 5.86
CA GLN A 26 -48.24 3.29 4.69
C GLN A 26 -46.94 3.12 3.91
N ALA A 27 -47.05 2.58 2.69
CA ALA A 27 -45.92 2.45 1.79
C ALA A 27 -45.32 3.83 1.62
N ARG A 28 -44.06 4.02 2.05
CA ARG A 28 -43.35 5.26 1.79
C ARG A 28 -43.36 5.49 0.28
N ASP A 29 -43.80 6.66 -0.15
CA ASP A 29 -43.52 7.10 -1.50
C ASP A 29 -42.01 7.37 -1.60
N TRP A 30 -41.29 6.44 -2.23
CA TRP A 30 -39.84 6.53 -2.41
C TRP A 30 -39.46 7.52 -3.52
N GLY A 31 -40.43 8.07 -4.26
CA GLY A 31 -40.20 8.94 -5.41
C GLY A 31 -39.70 8.18 -6.64
N THR A 32 -39.34 8.92 -7.69
CA THR A 32 -38.73 8.35 -8.91
C THR A 32 -37.26 7.97 -8.68
N ALA A 33 -36.67 7.21 -9.59
CA ALA A 33 -35.26 6.84 -9.53
C ALA A 33 -34.34 8.09 -9.53
N GLU A 34 -34.70 9.11 -10.31
CA GLU A 34 -33.99 10.38 -10.42
C GLU A 34 -34.06 11.16 -9.11
N GLU A 35 -35.23 11.20 -8.45
CA GLU A 35 -35.38 11.87 -7.15
C GLU A 35 -34.58 11.17 -6.06
N GLN A 36 -34.53 9.83 -6.07
CA GLN A 36 -33.69 9.05 -5.16
C GLN A 36 -32.21 9.36 -5.39
N ALA A 37 -31.75 9.32 -6.64
CA ALA A 37 -30.38 9.64 -7.02
C ALA A 37 -29.98 11.07 -6.62
N ALA A 38 -30.87 12.05 -6.83
CA ALA A 38 -30.67 13.45 -6.44
C ALA A 38 -30.55 13.62 -4.92
N ARG A 39 -31.26 12.81 -4.14
CA ARG A 39 -31.13 12.75 -2.66
C ARG A 39 -29.93 11.94 -2.19
N GLY A 40 -29.07 11.47 -3.09
CA GLY A 40 -27.91 10.64 -2.76
C GLY A 40 -28.27 9.24 -2.28
N ARG A 41 -29.46 8.73 -2.63
CA ARG A 41 -29.89 7.35 -2.37
C ARG A 41 -29.66 6.50 -3.62
N ALA A 42 -29.28 5.24 -3.44
CA ALA A 42 -29.19 4.33 -4.58
C ALA A 42 -30.61 4.02 -5.08
N PRO A 43 -30.93 4.24 -6.37
CA PRO A 43 -32.24 3.91 -6.92
C PRO A 43 -32.41 2.39 -7.01
N ILE A 44 -33.10 1.81 -6.04
CA ILE A 44 -33.40 0.37 -5.98
C ILE A 44 -34.86 0.18 -6.38
N LYS A 45 -35.10 -0.84 -7.21
CA LYS A 45 -36.43 -1.29 -7.64
C LYS A 45 -37.37 -1.47 -6.45
N LYS A 46 -38.60 -0.97 -6.59
CA LYS A 46 -39.55 -0.83 -5.47
C LYS A 46 -39.85 -2.16 -4.76
N GLU A 47 -39.91 -3.26 -5.50
CA GLU A 47 -40.20 -4.60 -4.98
C GLU A 47 -39.10 -5.16 -4.05
N TYR A 48 -37.89 -4.59 -4.08
CA TYR A 48 -36.79 -4.99 -3.19
C TYR A 48 -36.65 -4.06 -1.97
N LEU A 49 -37.39 -2.95 -1.88
CA LEU A 49 -37.25 -2.01 -0.77
C LEU A 49 -37.89 -2.55 0.52
N MET A 50 -37.15 -2.48 1.63
CA MET A 50 -37.69 -2.87 2.94
C MET A 50 -38.62 -1.79 3.51
N PRO A 51 -39.71 -2.17 4.21
CA PRO A 51 -40.55 -1.23 4.94
C PRO A 51 -39.76 -0.44 6.01
N PRO A 52 -40.22 0.76 6.41
CA PRO A 52 -39.61 1.52 7.51
C PRO A 52 -39.54 0.67 8.80
N GLY A 53 -38.34 0.52 9.37
CA GLY A 53 -38.10 -0.35 10.53
C GLY A 53 -37.77 -1.82 10.19
N GLY A 54 -37.66 -2.17 8.89
CA GLY A 54 -37.45 -3.54 8.38
C GLY A 54 -36.09 -4.19 8.66
N ARG A 55 -35.13 -3.48 9.26
CA ARG A 55 -33.98 -4.11 9.94
C ARG A 55 -34.15 -4.01 11.44
N LYS A 56 -35.09 -4.75 12.00
CA LYS A 56 -34.89 -5.25 13.36
C LYS A 56 -33.77 -6.28 13.22
N GLY A 57 -32.58 -5.98 13.76
CA GLY A 57 -31.52 -6.98 13.81
C GLY A 57 -32.06 -8.28 14.40
N LEU A 58 -31.54 -9.42 13.95
CA LEU A 58 -31.61 -10.65 14.76
C LEU A 58 -30.82 -10.39 16.06
N ALA A 59 -31.42 -9.70 17.02
CA ALA A 59 -30.97 -9.60 18.40
C ALA A 59 -32.07 -8.95 19.27
N ALA A 60 -32.75 -9.76 20.07
CA ALA A 60 -33.19 -9.40 21.43
C ALA A 60 -33.88 -10.60 22.12
N ALA A 61 -33.09 -11.57 22.57
CA ALA A 61 -33.38 -12.28 23.81
C ALA A 61 -32.18 -12.01 24.72
N GLY A 62 -32.28 -11.00 25.58
CA GLY A 62 -31.21 -10.64 26.50
C GLY A 62 -31.10 -9.14 26.78
N GLU A 63 -31.89 -8.72 27.78
CA GLU A 63 -31.58 -7.67 28.75
C GLU A 63 -31.76 -6.19 28.36
N THR A 64 -32.79 -5.64 29.00
CA THR A 64 -33.05 -4.23 29.28
C THR A 64 -31.94 -3.59 30.11
N GLY A 65 -31.34 -2.52 29.60
CA GLY A 65 -30.47 -1.63 30.37
C GLY A 65 -30.48 -0.23 29.76
N LYS A 66 -31.17 0.71 30.42
CA LYS A 66 -31.20 2.14 30.07
C LYS A 66 -29.77 2.69 29.98
N ALA A 67 -29.44 3.29 28.83
CA ALA A 67 -28.27 4.14 28.68
C ALA A 67 -28.54 5.49 29.38
N GLY A 68 -27.73 5.82 30.38
CA GLY A 68 -27.63 7.16 30.95
C GLY A 68 -26.37 7.83 30.40
N GLU A 69 -26.55 8.98 29.78
CA GLU A 69 -25.49 9.85 29.28
C GLU A 69 -24.56 10.30 30.43
N ALA A 70 -23.25 10.22 30.20
CA ALA A 70 -22.24 10.90 31.02
C ALA A 70 -21.33 11.73 30.12
N LYS A 71 -21.58 13.04 30.12
CA LYS A 71 -20.65 14.09 29.69
C LYS A 71 -19.60 14.24 30.79
N GLU A 72 -18.32 14.05 30.46
CA GLU A 72 -17.21 14.57 31.27
C GLU A 72 -16.77 15.91 30.67
N GLY A 73 -17.09 16.99 31.38
CA GLY A 73 -16.44 18.29 31.28
C GLY A 73 -15.79 18.57 32.63
N GLY A 74 -14.47 18.73 32.65
CA GLY A 74 -13.73 19.11 33.84
C GLY A 74 -13.42 20.60 33.81
N GLU A 75 -13.98 21.34 34.77
CA GLU A 75 -13.45 22.63 35.22
C GLU A 75 -13.20 22.55 36.73
N GLY A 76 -12.07 23.12 37.15
CA GLY A 76 -11.62 23.12 38.53
C GLY A 76 -12.00 24.38 39.31
N GLN A 77 -12.16 24.18 40.63
CA GLN A 77 -12.05 25.11 41.77
C GLN A 77 -12.46 24.24 42.99
N GLY A 78 -11.79 24.16 44.13
CA GLY A 78 -11.08 25.14 44.93
C GLY A 78 -11.63 25.00 46.37
N GLY A 79 -10.80 24.57 47.33
CA GLY A 79 -10.92 24.95 48.76
C GLY A 79 -11.92 24.24 49.70
N GLU A 80 -11.35 23.77 50.83
CA GLU A 80 -11.93 23.72 52.19
C GLU A 80 -12.75 22.51 52.69
N GLY A 81 -12.08 21.68 53.50
CA GLY A 81 -12.37 21.57 54.94
C GLY A 81 -13.65 20.82 55.40
N GLY A 82 -13.53 19.52 55.67
CA GLY A 82 -14.55 18.78 56.43
C GLY A 82 -14.05 17.46 57.02
N LYS A 83 -13.75 17.45 58.32
CA LYS A 83 -13.42 16.25 59.11
C LYS A 83 -14.63 15.30 59.17
N GLY A 84 -14.47 14.07 58.66
CA GLY A 84 -15.45 12.98 58.80
C GLY A 84 -14.75 11.65 59.07
N LYS A 85 -15.26 10.92 60.07
CA LYS A 85 -14.61 9.81 60.77
C LYS A 85 -14.36 8.56 59.92
N ALA A 86 -13.29 7.86 60.29
CA ALA A 86 -12.83 6.58 59.76
C ALA A 86 -13.87 5.45 59.89
N GLU A 87 -14.09 4.72 58.79
CA GLU A 87 -14.54 3.32 58.82
C GLU A 87 -13.41 2.40 58.36
N LYS A 88 -13.28 1.29 59.09
CA LYS A 88 -12.15 0.35 59.05
C LYS A 88 -12.04 -0.35 57.69
N GLY A 89 -10.90 -0.17 57.04
CA GLY A 89 -10.55 -0.87 55.81
C GLY A 89 -10.42 -2.39 55.98
N LYS A 90 -10.94 -3.13 54.99
CA LYS A 90 -10.44 -4.48 54.69
C LYS A 90 -9.08 -4.30 54.01
N ALA A 91 -8.02 -4.66 54.71
CA ALA A 91 -6.67 -4.69 54.14
C ALA A 91 -6.60 -5.80 53.08
N GLU A 92 -6.69 -5.45 51.80
CA GLU A 92 -6.19 -6.32 50.74
C GLU A 92 -4.67 -6.46 50.93
N GLN A 93 -4.23 -7.64 51.36
CA GLN A 93 -2.80 -7.96 51.44
C GLN A 93 -2.20 -7.88 50.02
N ARG A 94 -1.46 -6.80 49.74
CA ARG A 94 -0.61 -6.73 48.54
C ARG A 94 0.41 -7.87 48.62
N LEU A 95 0.25 -8.88 47.77
CA LEU A 95 1.20 -9.97 47.62
C LEU A 95 2.61 -9.40 47.42
N SER A 96 3.60 -9.97 48.12
CA SER A 96 4.99 -9.57 47.91
C SER A 96 5.38 -9.75 46.44
N HIS A 97 6.27 -8.91 45.92
CA HIS A 97 6.78 -9.00 44.55
C HIS A 97 7.33 -10.42 44.23
N ARG A 98 7.85 -11.12 45.25
CA ARG A 98 8.32 -12.51 45.15
C ARG A 98 7.17 -13.51 45.00
N ALA A 99 6.05 -13.32 45.69
CA ALA A 99 4.85 -14.14 45.57
C ALA A 99 4.20 -13.98 44.18
N LEU A 100 4.07 -12.74 43.70
CA LEU A 100 3.58 -12.44 42.34
C LEU A 100 4.45 -13.11 41.25
N LYS A 101 5.78 -13.07 41.39
CA LYS A 101 6.70 -13.74 40.46
C LYS A 101 6.55 -15.26 40.46
N LYS A 102 6.34 -15.87 41.64
CA LYS A 102 6.10 -17.32 41.78
C LYS A 102 4.76 -17.72 41.15
N GLN A 103 3.70 -16.96 41.42
CA GLN A 103 2.37 -17.19 40.85
C GLN A 103 2.39 -17.06 39.33
N ARG A 104 3.08 -16.04 38.78
CA ARG A 104 3.26 -15.88 37.33
C ARG A 104 4.04 -17.03 36.69
N LYS A 105 5.08 -17.55 37.37
CA LYS A 105 5.85 -18.71 36.90
C LYS A 105 4.98 -19.99 36.88
N GLN A 106 4.17 -20.21 37.92
CA GLN A 106 3.22 -21.33 37.96
C GLN A 106 2.15 -21.21 36.88
N ALA A 107 1.60 -20.02 36.65
CA ALA A 107 0.61 -19.78 35.59
C ALA A 107 1.20 -19.99 34.19
N LEU A 108 2.47 -19.66 33.96
CA LEU A 108 3.15 -19.92 32.69
C LEU A 108 3.43 -21.41 32.48
N ALA A 109 3.75 -22.15 33.54
CA ALA A 109 4.04 -23.58 33.46
C ALA A 109 2.82 -24.41 33.01
N THR A 110 1.61 -23.90 33.19
CA THR A 110 0.37 -24.52 32.69
C THR A 110 0.00 -24.08 31.27
N GLN A 111 0.64 -23.04 30.72
CA GLN A 111 0.36 -22.54 29.37
C GLN A 111 1.16 -23.36 28.33
N PRO A 112 0.58 -23.64 27.15
CA PRO A 112 1.21 -24.47 26.13
C PRO A 112 2.45 -23.78 25.55
N CYS A 113 3.54 -24.52 25.37
CA CYS A 113 4.69 -24.02 24.63
C CYS A 113 4.34 -23.89 23.15
N ASN A 114 4.45 -22.67 22.60
CA ASN A 114 4.12 -22.42 21.18
C ASN A 114 4.92 -23.27 20.20
N THR A 115 6.20 -23.55 20.49
CA THR A 115 7.03 -24.40 19.60
C THR A 115 6.49 -25.82 19.59
N VAL A 116 6.28 -26.41 20.76
CA VAL A 116 5.75 -27.77 20.90
C VAL A 116 4.31 -27.87 20.37
N ALA A 117 3.48 -26.84 20.58
CA ALA A 117 2.14 -26.80 20.00
C ALA A 117 2.17 -26.76 18.46
N ARG A 118 3.20 -26.19 17.85
CA ARG A 118 3.35 -26.13 16.39
C ARG A 118 3.95 -27.40 15.79
N THR A 119 4.87 -28.05 16.48
CA THR A 119 5.60 -29.22 15.97
C THR A 119 5.00 -30.54 16.42
N GLY A 120 4.29 -30.54 17.55
CA GLY A 120 3.86 -31.77 18.24
C GLY A 120 4.99 -32.51 18.95
N ASP A 121 6.20 -31.96 18.97
CA ASP A 121 7.41 -32.62 19.50
C ASP A 121 8.04 -31.80 20.64
N PRO A 122 8.05 -32.29 21.89
CA PRO A 122 8.74 -31.66 23.01
C PRO A 122 10.22 -31.36 22.77
N ALA A 123 10.93 -32.19 22.00
CA ALA A 123 12.36 -32.05 21.73
C ALA A 123 12.68 -30.85 20.81
N SER A 124 11.68 -30.37 20.06
CA SER A 124 11.83 -29.23 19.16
C SER A 124 11.99 -27.87 19.86
N CYS A 125 11.70 -27.79 21.16
CA CYS A 125 11.81 -26.55 21.91
C CYS A 125 13.29 -26.22 22.22
N PRO A 126 13.82 -25.05 21.80
CA PRO A 126 15.22 -24.69 22.03
C PRO A 126 15.56 -24.49 23.51
N PHE A 127 14.55 -24.36 24.38
CA PHE A 127 14.73 -24.21 25.82
C PHE A 127 14.65 -25.55 26.57
N GLY A 128 14.23 -26.64 25.92
CA GLY A 128 14.08 -27.96 26.55
C GLY A 128 13.39 -27.88 27.92
N ASP A 129 13.98 -28.51 28.93
CA ASP A 129 13.45 -28.55 30.31
C ASP A 129 13.52 -27.19 31.04
N THR A 130 14.28 -26.22 30.51
CA THR A 130 14.32 -24.85 31.05
C THR A 130 13.20 -23.97 30.53
N CYS A 131 12.34 -24.50 29.64
CA CYS A 131 11.20 -23.78 29.11
C CYS A 131 10.23 -23.38 30.23
N ARG A 132 9.74 -22.14 30.16
CA ARG A 132 8.75 -21.61 31.13
C ARG A 132 7.31 -22.08 30.85
N PHE A 133 7.08 -22.82 29.77
CA PHE A 133 5.78 -23.25 29.28
C PHE A 133 5.70 -24.79 29.30
N SER A 134 4.49 -25.33 29.33
CA SER A 134 4.26 -26.78 29.31
C SER A 134 4.65 -27.39 27.96
N HIS A 135 5.37 -28.52 28.01
CA HIS A 135 5.64 -29.40 26.87
C HIS A 135 4.72 -30.64 26.86
N ASP A 136 3.83 -30.77 27.84
CA ASP A 136 2.89 -31.87 27.94
C ASP A 136 1.82 -31.75 26.85
N LEU A 137 1.81 -32.73 25.94
CA LEU A 137 0.91 -32.75 24.79
C LEU A 137 -0.56 -32.91 25.19
N GLU A 138 -0.87 -33.54 26.32
CA GLU A 138 -2.25 -33.67 26.81
C GLU A 138 -2.77 -32.33 27.32
N ILE A 139 -1.95 -31.63 28.11
CA ILE A 139 -2.27 -30.26 28.58
C ILE A 139 -2.45 -29.31 27.39
N ILE A 140 -1.57 -29.42 26.37
CA ILE A 140 -1.67 -28.62 25.16
C ILE A 140 -2.99 -28.92 24.43
N ARG A 141 -3.31 -30.21 24.19
CA ARG A 141 -4.55 -30.62 23.50
C ARG A 141 -5.81 -30.18 24.24
N ALA A 142 -5.82 -30.30 25.57
CA ALA A 142 -6.96 -29.90 26.40
C ALA A 142 -7.23 -28.38 26.37
N GLN A 143 -6.22 -27.56 26.09
CA GLN A 143 -6.35 -26.10 26.01
C GLN A 143 -6.57 -25.58 24.58
N LEU A 144 -6.39 -26.42 23.57
CA LEU A 144 -6.62 -26.03 22.19
C LEU A 144 -8.11 -25.93 21.88
N PRO A 145 -8.58 -24.84 21.26
CA PRO A 145 -10.01 -24.71 20.98
C PRO A 145 -10.50 -25.74 19.94
N PRO A 146 -11.83 -25.94 19.81
CA PRO A 146 -12.43 -26.95 18.92
C PRO A 146 -12.04 -26.76 17.46
N THR A 147 -11.77 -27.85 16.72
CA THR A 147 -11.43 -27.78 15.29
C THR A 147 -12.57 -27.12 14.48
N LEU A 148 -12.19 -26.31 13.50
CA LEU A 148 -13.07 -25.70 12.51
C LEU A 148 -13.36 -26.67 11.37
N GLU A 149 -14.56 -26.60 10.80
CA GLU A 149 -14.93 -27.40 9.64
C GLU A 149 -14.09 -27.02 8.40
N GLY A 150 -13.91 -27.99 7.50
CA GLY A 150 -13.17 -27.83 6.25
C GLY A 150 -11.73 -28.32 6.31
N THR A 151 -11.02 -28.19 5.18
CA THR A 151 -9.65 -28.68 5.01
C THR A 151 -8.63 -27.61 5.36
N CYS A 152 -7.55 -28.00 6.06
CA CYS A 152 -6.43 -27.09 6.31
C CYS A 152 -5.88 -26.49 5.00
N PRO A 153 -5.70 -25.15 4.93
CA PRO A 153 -5.23 -24.50 3.71
C PRO A 153 -3.81 -24.92 3.31
N PHE A 154 -2.96 -25.30 4.28
CA PHE A 154 -1.62 -25.82 4.01
C PHE A 154 -1.64 -27.27 3.50
N ALA A 155 -2.52 -28.10 4.06
CA ALA A 155 -2.71 -29.48 3.60
C ALA A 155 -3.28 -29.53 2.17
N ALA A 156 -4.17 -28.59 1.82
CA ALA A 156 -4.70 -28.44 0.46
C ALA A 156 -3.60 -28.14 -0.59
N LEU A 157 -2.45 -27.61 -0.16
CA LEU A 157 -1.28 -27.39 -1.01
C LEU A 157 -0.31 -28.58 -1.00
N ARG A 158 -0.71 -29.72 -0.42
CA ARG A 158 0.11 -30.94 -0.23
C ARG A 158 1.43 -30.65 0.50
N ARG A 159 1.39 -29.74 1.48
CA ARG A 159 2.55 -29.39 2.32
C ARG A 159 2.26 -29.68 3.80
N PRO A 160 3.30 -29.97 4.60
CA PRO A 160 3.15 -30.03 6.05
C PRO A 160 2.60 -28.72 6.60
N CYS A 161 1.62 -28.80 7.51
CA CYS A 161 1.09 -27.62 8.17
C CYS A 161 2.11 -27.09 9.19
N PRO A 162 2.55 -25.82 9.09
CA PRO A 162 3.54 -25.26 10.04
C PRO A 162 2.97 -24.98 11.43
N PHE A 163 1.66 -25.18 11.61
CA PHE A 163 0.96 -24.96 12.87
C PHE A 163 0.65 -26.25 13.63
N GLY A 164 0.85 -27.44 13.04
CA GLY A 164 0.65 -28.74 13.71
C GLY A 164 -0.58 -28.80 14.61
N LEU A 165 -0.37 -29.08 15.90
CA LEU A 165 -1.46 -29.16 16.89
C LEU A 165 -2.16 -27.82 17.11
N ALA A 166 -1.47 -26.69 16.97
CA ALA A 166 -2.06 -25.36 17.06
C ALA A 166 -2.99 -25.02 15.88
N CYS A 167 -3.01 -25.82 14.81
CA CYS A 167 -3.90 -25.59 13.69
C CYS A 167 -5.38 -25.72 14.09
N ARG A 168 -6.18 -24.76 13.65
CA ARG A 168 -7.64 -24.74 13.83
C ARG A 168 -8.36 -25.71 12.91
N PHE A 169 -7.72 -26.22 11.86
CA PHE A 169 -8.27 -27.19 10.90
C PHE A 169 -7.58 -28.56 11.02
N ARG A 170 -7.16 -28.93 12.23
CA ARG A 170 -6.52 -30.22 12.49
C ARG A 170 -7.57 -31.34 12.47
N ASP A 171 -7.56 -32.14 11.42
CA ASP A 171 -8.28 -33.41 11.31
C ASP A 171 -7.34 -34.59 11.63
N GLU A 172 -7.86 -35.82 11.63
CA GLU A 172 -7.06 -37.04 11.87
C GLU A 172 -5.94 -37.25 10.82
N LYS A 173 -6.11 -36.65 9.64
CA LYS A 173 -5.15 -36.70 8.53
C LYS A 173 -4.20 -35.49 8.51
N HIS A 174 -4.30 -34.59 9.48
CA HIS A 174 -3.56 -33.32 9.50
C HIS A 174 -2.06 -33.55 9.59
N GLY A 175 -1.32 -33.10 8.59
CA GLY A 175 0.14 -33.29 8.51
C GLY A 175 0.59 -34.55 7.76
N LYS A 176 -0.33 -35.42 7.32
CA LYS A 176 -0.04 -36.50 6.35
C LYS A 176 -0.20 -35.95 4.93
N ILE A 177 0.88 -35.93 4.14
CA ILE A 177 0.81 -35.49 2.74
C ILE A 177 0.12 -36.60 1.92
N PRO A 178 -0.98 -36.33 1.20
CA PRO A 178 -1.60 -37.34 0.35
C PRO A 178 -0.59 -37.82 -0.71
N GLY A 179 -0.21 -39.09 -0.66
CA GLY A 179 0.73 -39.72 -1.61
C GLY A 179 2.18 -39.90 -1.13
N SER A 180 2.53 -39.51 0.11
CA SER A 180 3.76 -40.01 0.73
C SER A 180 3.52 -41.45 1.17
N GLY A 181 3.88 -42.42 0.34
CA GLY A 181 3.71 -43.84 0.60
C GLY A 181 4.32 -44.27 1.93
N ALA A 182 3.46 -44.45 2.93
CA ALA A 182 3.70 -45.26 4.11
C ALA A 182 2.41 -46.00 4.54
N ASP A 183 1.42 -46.09 3.65
CA ASP A 183 0.28 -46.99 3.79
C ASP A 183 0.60 -48.26 3.00
N GLY A 184 1.36 -49.14 3.64
CA GLY A 184 1.83 -50.39 3.06
C GLY A 184 2.21 -51.40 4.13
N ALA A 185 1.28 -51.70 5.04
CA ALA A 185 1.29 -52.94 5.83
C ALA A 185 0.03 -53.05 6.71
N GLU A 186 -1.13 -53.38 6.14
CA GLU A 186 -2.17 -54.09 6.88
C GLU A 186 -2.82 -55.18 6.01
N GLY A 187 -2.49 -56.43 6.37
CA GLY A 187 -3.44 -57.56 6.39
C GLY A 187 -4.07 -58.04 5.08
N GLY A 188 -3.29 -58.66 4.19
CA GLY A 188 -3.83 -59.57 3.18
C GLY A 188 -3.81 -61.02 3.70
N GLU A 189 -5.00 -61.57 3.97
CA GLU A 189 -5.21 -62.98 4.33
C GLU A 189 -4.62 -63.96 3.31
N ALA A 190 -4.15 -65.08 3.84
CA ALA A 190 -3.59 -66.19 3.10
C ALA A 190 -4.64 -66.83 2.16
N GLY A 191 -4.32 -66.86 0.87
CA GLY A 191 -5.02 -67.67 -0.13
C GLY A 191 -3.99 -68.24 -1.12
N GLY A 192 -3.63 -69.50 -0.91
CA GLY A 192 -2.63 -70.20 -1.72
C GLY A 192 -3.08 -70.43 -3.17
N GLY A 193 -2.14 -70.27 -4.10
CA GLY A 193 -2.33 -70.60 -5.51
C GLY A 193 -1.00 -70.69 -6.24
N LYS A 194 -0.51 -71.91 -6.43
CA LYS A 194 0.66 -72.25 -7.25
C LYS A 194 0.42 -71.91 -8.73
N GLY A 195 1.48 -71.51 -9.43
CA GLY A 195 1.72 -71.98 -10.81
C GLY A 195 2.29 -70.96 -11.79
N LYS A 196 3.54 -71.23 -12.22
CA LYS A 196 4.12 -71.15 -13.59
C LYS A 196 3.57 -70.06 -14.53
N GLY A 197 4.35 -69.18 -15.13
CA GLY A 197 5.63 -69.36 -15.81
C GLY A 197 5.52 -68.70 -17.20
N GLU A 198 6.65 -68.21 -17.73
CA GLU A 198 6.87 -67.78 -19.14
C GLU A 198 6.17 -66.45 -19.52
N GLY A 199 6.75 -65.49 -20.25
CA GLY A 199 8.04 -65.36 -20.92
C GLY A 199 8.12 -63.97 -21.58
N GLU A 200 9.34 -63.59 -22.00
CA GLU A 200 9.70 -62.74 -23.17
C GLU A 200 9.06 -61.34 -23.31
N GLY A 201 9.75 -60.25 -23.66
CA GLY A 201 11.08 -60.03 -24.23
C GLY A 201 11.08 -58.64 -24.91
N ALA A 202 12.29 -58.11 -25.15
CA ALA A 202 12.65 -56.94 -25.97
C ALA A 202 12.14 -55.54 -25.51
N GLY A 203 12.97 -54.53 -25.26
CA GLY A 203 14.29 -54.23 -25.78
C GLY A 203 14.20 -53.43 -27.08
N LYS A 204 14.20 -52.09 -26.99
CA LYS A 204 14.74 -51.23 -28.05
C LYS A 204 15.25 -49.90 -27.49
N LYS A 205 16.56 -49.72 -27.65
CA LYS A 205 17.32 -48.47 -27.54
C LYS A 205 17.24 -47.69 -28.86
N GLY A 206 17.32 -46.37 -28.72
CA GLY A 206 17.78 -45.34 -29.68
C GLY A 206 17.70 -44.02 -28.89
N GLU A 207 18.78 -43.38 -28.43
CA GLU A 207 19.85 -42.65 -29.17
C GLU A 207 19.26 -41.79 -30.31
N ASP A 208 19.48 -40.47 -30.44
CA ASP A 208 20.08 -39.42 -29.60
C ASP A 208 19.63 -38.02 -30.14
N ALA A 209 19.94 -36.97 -29.36
CA ALA A 209 20.11 -35.53 -29.70
C ALA A 209 18.83 -34.64 -29.72
N GLU A 210 18.80 -33.42 -29.15
CA GLU A 210 19.88 -32.53 -28.67
C GLU A 210 19.32 -31.37 -27.82
N GLY A 211 20.11 -30.87 -26.85
CA GLY A 211 20.04 -29.50 -26.26
C GLY A 211 18.99 -29.23 -25.16
N GLY A 212 19.28 -28.68 -23.99
CA GLY A 212 20.49 -28.02 -23.48
C GLY A 212 20.39 -27.82 -21.96
N GLU A 213 21.55 -27.59 -21.37
CA GLU A 213 21.90 -27.73 -19.96
C GLU A 213 21.28 -26.66 -19.04
N GLY A 214 20.69 -27.10 -17.93
CA GLY A 214 20.38 -26.28 -16.76
C GLY A 214 21.09 -26.86 -15.54
N LYS A 215 22.24 -26.29 -15.19
CA LYS A 215 23.14 -26.74 -14.12
C LYS A 215 22.56 -26.36 -12.75
N GLU A 216 21.94 -27.32 -12.06
CA GLU A 216 21.61 -27.18 -10.63
C GLU A 216 22.91 -27.20 -9.80
N VAL A 217 23.30 -26.06 -9.25
CA VAL A 217 24.33 -25.97 -8.22
C VAL A 217 23.66 -26.21 -6.87
N GLY A 218 23.79 -27.44 -6.37
CA GLY A 218 23.42 -27.78 -5.01
C GLY A 218 24.37 -27.14 -4.00
N GLU A 219 23.90 -26.08 -3.34
CA GLU A 219 24.62 -25.48 -2.22
C GLU A 219 24.12 -26.08 -0.90
N LYS A 220 24.93 -26.97 -0.32
CA LYS A 220 24.77 -27.47 1.05
C LYS A 220 25.16 -26.36 2.03
N GLY A 221 24.19 -25.60 2.51
CA GLY A 221 24.34 -24.66 3.63
C GLY A 221 23.50 -25.11 4.82
N GLY A 222 24.14 -25.38 5.97
CA GLY A 222 23.51 -25.93 7.16
C GLY A 222 22.38 -25.07 7.74
N GLU A 223 21.21 -25.68 7.89
CA GLU A 223 20.03 -25.10 8.54
C GLU A 223 20.28 -24.87 10.04
N LYS A 224 20.16 -23.60 10.47
CA LYS A 224 19.81 -23.25 11.84
C LYS A 224 18.71 -22.19 11.83
N GLY A 225 17.48 -22.66 12.07
CA GLY A 225 16.28 -21.86 12.30
C GLY A 225 15.28 -21.99 11.16
N SER A 226 14.36 -22.96 11.26
CA SER A 226 13.27 -23.14 10.31
C SER A 226 12.37 -21.89 10.28
N GLU A 227 12.66 -20.97 9.37
CA GLU A 227 11.76 -19.87 9.06
C GLU A 227 10.54 -20.46 8.34
N VAL A 228 9.35 -20.26 8.92
CA VAL A 228 8.10 -20.78 8.33
C VAL A 228 7.88 -20.07 7.01
N ARG A 229 8.23 -20.72 5.90
CA ARG A 229 8.07 -20.20 4.55
C ARG A 229 6.62 -20.38 4.12
N TYR A 230 5.90 -19.28 3.97
CA TYR A 230 4.53 -19.29 3.45
C TYR A 230 4.56 -19.51 1.92
N PRO A 231 3.75 -20.44 1.36
CA PRO A 231 3.84 -20.79 -0.05
C PRO A 231 3.60 -19.58 -0.97
N GLY A 232 4.52 -19.36 -1.92
CA GLY A 232 4.44 -18.29 -2.91
C GLY A 232 4.69 -16.87 -2.36
N GLU A 233 4.86 -16.69 -1.05
CA GLU A 233 5.16 -15.38 -0.46
C GLU A 233 6.67 -15.08 -0.42
N VAL A 234 7.02 -13.83 -0.76
CA VAL A 234 8.39 -13.28 -0.70
C VAL A 234 8.41 -11.96 0.07
N ASN A 235 9.61 -11.40 0.26
CA ASN A 235 9.87 -10.17 1.04
C ASN A 235 9.61 -10.33 2.55
N MET A 236 9.91 -11.52 3.07
CA MET A 236 9.92 -11.75 4.52
C MET A 236 11.08 -10.99 5.15
N LEU A 237 10.86 -10.42 6.34
CA LEU A 237 11.92 -9.75 7.09
C LEU A 237 12.88 -10.80 7.65
N ASP A 238 14.07 -10.88 7.04
CA ASP A 238 15.16 -11.69 7.56
C ASP A 238 15.54 -11.24 8.99
N LYS A 239 15.75 -12.21 9.88
CA LYS A 239 16.10 -11.94 11.29
C LYS A 239 17.48 -11.31 11.42
N GLY A 240 18.42 -11.64 10.53
CA GLY A 240 19.74 -11.02 10.47
C GLY A 240 19.64 -9.54 10.13
N LEU A 241 18.89 -9.20 9.07
CA LEU A 241 18.59 -7.84 8.67
C LEU A 241 17.86 -7.08 9.79
N GLN A 242 16.83 -7.68 10.41
CA GLN A 242 16.12 -7.07 11.53
C GLN A 242 17.06 -6.72 12.69
N SER A 243 17.97 -7.63 13.05
CA SER A 243 18.98 -7.38 14.09
C SER A 243 19.90 -6.22 13.72
N LYS A 244 20.34 -6.14 12.46
CA LYS A 244 21.16 -5.02 11.96
C LYS A 244 20.40 -3.70 12.02
N LEU A 245 19.11 -3.67 11.65
CA LEU A 245 18.28 -2.47 11.71
C LEU A 245 18.13 -1.96 13.14
N TRP A 246 17.84 -2.84 14.11
CA TRP A 246 17.77 -2.46 15.54
C TRP A 246 19.08 -1.89 16.07
N LYS A 247 20.21 -2.45 15.65
CA LYS A 247 21.55 -1.97 16.01
C LYS A 247 22.00 -0.77 15.19
N ARG A 248 21.23 -0.35 14.17
CA ARG A 248 21.58 0.69 13.20
C ARG A 248 22.90 0.39 12.46
N GLN A 249 23.08 -0.88 12.09
CA GLN A 249 24.27 -1.42 11.42
C GLN A 249 24.01 -1.81 9.96
N VAL A 250 22.96 -1.27 9.35
CA VAL A 250 22.74 -1.41 7.90
C VAL A 250 23.42 -0.24 7.22
N ASP A 251 24.36 -0.55 6.33
CA ASP A 251 24.99 0.44 5.46
C ASP A 251 24.04 0.80 4.32
N MET A 252 24.03 2.07 3.92
CA MET A 252 23.12 2.63 2.93
C MET A 252 23.89 3.60 2.02
N PRO A 253 24.92 3.11 1.32
CA PRO A 253 25.85 3.95 0.59
C PRO A 253 25.16 4.72 -0.54
N ARG A 254 24.14 4.13 -1.18
CA ARG A 254 23.45 4.78 -2.31
C ARG A 254 22.56 5.93 -1.83
N ALA A 255 21.89 5.77 -0.70
CA ALA A 255 21.14 6.87 -0.09
C ALA A 255 22.08 7.98 0.38
N VAL A 256 23.25 7.63 0.94
CA VAL A 256 24.25 8.62 1.34
C VAL A 256 24.75 9.42 0.13
N ASP A 257 25.16 8.75 -0.94
CA ASP A 257 25.59 9.38 -2.20
C ASP A 257 24.46 10.23 -2.82
N ALA A 258 23.24 9.68 -2.90
CA ALA A 258 22.07 10.41 -3.40
C ALA A 258 21.83 11.72 -2.63
N LEU A 259 21.93 11.70 -1.29
CA LEU A 259 21.75 12.89 -0.45
C LEU A 259 22.88 13.91 -0.67
N GLN A 260 24.12 13.45 -0.84
CA GLN A 260 25.25 14.32 -1.15
C GLN A 260 25.08 15.02 -2.50
N ARG A 261 24.64 14.29 -3.54
CA ARG A 261 24.41 14.82 -4.90
C ARG A 261 23.35 15.91 -4.94
N ILE A 262 22.32 15.82 -4.09
CA ILE A 262 21.28 16.86 -3.99
C ILE A 262 21.64 17.97 -3.00
N GLY A 263 22.87 17.97 -2.44
CA GLY A 263 23.32 18.95 -1.47
C GLY A 263 22.59 18.88 -0.12
N TRP A 264 21.98 17.75 0.22
CA TRP A 264 21.23 17.61 1.45
C TRP A 264 22.18 17.46 2.64
N THR A 265 22.25 18.50 3.46
CA THR A 265 22.94 18.48 4.75
C THR A 265 21.92 18.42 5.88
N ARG A 266 22.05 17.42 6.75
CA ARG A 266 21.21 17.36 7.96
C ARG A 266 21.64 18.50 8.87
N LYS A 267 20.74 19.44 9.18
CA LYS A 267 20.93 20.37 10.31
C LYS A 267 20.93 19.54 11.60
N VAL A 268 22.09 19.05 12.00
CA VAL A 268 22.28 18.37 13.29
C VAL A 268 22.34 19.48 14.33
N LYS A 269 21.33 19.59 15.22
CA LYS A 269 21.52 20.34 16.47
C LYS A 269 22.69 19.68 17.21
N PRO A 270 23.72 20.42 17.63
CA PRO A 270 24.86 19.82 18.33
C PRO A 270 24.37 19.11 19.59
N ARG A 271 24.82 17.87 19.77
CA ARG A 271 24.55 17.08 20.98
C ARG A 271 25.36 17.67 22.13
N GLY A 272 24.72 18.54 22.92
CA GLY A 272 25.16 18.92 24.25
C GLY A 272 24.35 18.15 25.30
N GLU A 273 25.06 17.33 26.07
CA GLU A 273 24.72 16.72 27.38
C GLU A 273 23.41 15.93 27.55
N ALA A 274 23.56 14.80 28.25
CA ALA A 274 22.47 13.92 28.63
C ALA A 274 21.53 14.62 29.63
N SER A 275 20.34 15.00 29.18
CA SER A 275 19.18 15.14 30.04
C SER A 275 18.11 14.15 29.59
N LEU A 276 17.54 13.48 30.60
CA LEU A 276 16.32 12.69 30.50
C LEU A 276 15.22 13.55 29.85
N MET A 277 14.33 12.91 29.11
CA MET A 277 13.20 13.51 28.39
C MET A 277 12.62 14.78 29.03
N PRO A 278 12.16 15.72 28.20
CA PRO A 278 10.80 16.18 28.41
C PRO A 278 9.95 16.22 27.13
N ASP A 279 8.72 15.80 27.38
CA ASP A 279 7.42 16.18 26.86
C ASP A 279 7.25 16.96 25.55
N LEU A 280 6.21 16.48 24.87
CA LEU A 280 5.38 17.18 23.90
C LEU A 280 4.90 18.50 24.51
N ASP A 281 5.34 19.62 23.94
CA ASP A 281 4.51 20.78 23.59
C ASP A 281 5.44 21.93 23.20
N GLU A 282 5.13 22.58 22.08
CA GLU A 282 5.27 24.03 21.96
C GLU A 282 4.55 24.48 20.69
N ASN A 283 3.33 24.96 20.93
CA ASN A 283 2.57 25.86 20.08
C ASN A 283 3.36 27.14 19.85
N ALA A 284 3.36 27.61 18.60
CA ALA A 284 3.55 29.02 18.29
C ALA A 284 2.41 29.41 17.35
N GLU A 285 1.31 29.85 17.97
CA GLU A 285 0.31 30.71 17.35
C GLU A 285 0.85 32.15 17.27
N GLY A 286 0.30 32.92 16.33
CA GLY A 286 0.42 34.39 16.29
C GLY A 286 1.11 34.91 15.04
N GLU A 287 0.34 35.26 14.00
CA GLU A 287 -0.14 36.64 13.85
C GLU A 287 -0.99 36.74 12.56
N GLU A 288 -2.27 37.04 12.78
CA GLU A 288 -3.20 37.54 11.78
C GLU A 288 -2.81 38.98 11.44
N GLY A 289 -2.76 39.30 10.15
CA GLY A 289 -2.55 40.65 9.64
C GLY A 289 -3.64 40.98 8.64
N GLU A 290 -4.39 42.02 8.98
CA GLU A 290 -5.61 42.54 8.36
C GLU A 290 -5.49 42.96 6.88
N GLU A 291 -6.68 43.08 6.31
CA GLU A 291 -7.05 43.59 4.99
C GLU A 291 -6.53 45.01 4.71
N GLY A 292 -6.30 45.30 3.42
CA GLY A 292 -6.08 46.65 2.90
C GLY A 292 -6.32 46.70 1.40
N GLU A 293 -7.37 47.42 1.00
CA GLU A 293 -7.82 47.70 -0.36
C GLU A 293 -6.84 48.54 -1.21
N GLU A 294 -6.91 48.26 -2.52
CA GLU A 294 -6.76 49.12 -3.71
C GLU A 294 -5.72 50.28 -3.77
N ALA A 295 -4.86 50.22 -4.81
CA ALA A 295 -4.54 51.37 -5.65
C ALA A 295 -3.98 50.95 -7.03
N GLU A 296 -4.63 51.44 -8.09
CA GLU A 296 -4.14 51.45 -9.47
C GLU A 296 -2.87 52.32 -9.62
N GLY A 297 -1.96 51.94 -10.52
CA GLY A 297 -0.89 52.84 -10.97
C GLY A 297 0.28 52.20 -11.73
N GLY A 298 0.21 52.19 -13.06
CA GLY A 298 1.29 52.64 -13.97
C GLY A 298 2.61 51.86 -14.08
N MET A 299 2.75 51.16 -15.22
CA MET A 299 3.93 51.06 -16.12
C MET A 299 5.36 51.11 -15.54
N GLY A 300 6.15 50.07 -15.84
CA GLY A 300 7.62 50.18 -15.83
C GLY A 300 8.43 48.89 -15.86
N GLU A 301 8.07 47.90 -16.68
CA GLU A 301 8.93 46.75 -16.95
C GLU A 301 9.90 47.08 -18.10
N VAL A 302 11.12 47.54 -17.77
CA VAL A 302 12.25 47.48 -18.71
C VAL A 302 13.59 47.38 -17.98
N ASP A 303 14.28 46.28 -18.28
CA ASP A 303 15.71 46.23 -18.53
C ASP A 303 16.73 46.13 -17.37
N ARG A 304 16.74 44.99 -16.68
CA ARG A 304 17.91 44.48 -15.93
C ARG A 304 18.82 43.55 -16.75
N GLU A 305 18.31 42.99 -17.84
CA GLU A 305 19.04 42.06 -18.74
C GLU A 305 19.96 42.83 -19.72
N GLY A 306 19.49 43.93 -20.29
CA GLY A 306 20.21 44.80 -21.22
C GLY A 306 21.27 45.66 -20.56
N ARG A 307 21.10 46.05 -19.28
CA ARG A 307 22.20 46.67 -18.51
C ARG A 307 23.36 45.69 -18.28
N ARG A 308 23.10 44.38 -18.23
CA ARG A 308 24.12 43.33 -18.08
C ARG A 308 24.79 42.95 -19.41
N LYS A 309 24.00 42.89 -20.50
CA LYS A 309 24.51 42.65 -21.86
C LYS A 309 25.27 43.85 -22.43
N GLY A 310 24.83 45.07 -22.12
CA GLY A 310 25.53 46.31 -22.47
C GLY A 310 26.88 46.46 -21.76
N ALA A 311 26.99 46.02 -20.51
CA ALA A 311 28.26 46.01 -19.78
C ALA A 311 29.27 44.98 -20.35
N LEU A 312 28.80 43.83 -20.83
CA LEU A 312 29.64 42.79 -21.46
C LEU A 312 30.09 43.19 -22.87
N ALA A 313 29.21 43.81 -23.66
CA ALA A 313 29.57 44.34 -24.99
C ALA A 313 30.56 45.51 -24.90
N ALA A 314 30.37 46.43 -23.94
CA ALA A 314 31.30 47.53 -23.68
C ALA A 314 32.67 47.05 -23.20
N ALA A 315 32.72 45.94 -22.45
CA ALA A 315 33.98 45.33 -22.01
C ALA A 315 34.73 44.63 -23.16
N ALA A 316 34.00 44.01 -24.10
CA ALA A 316 34.59 43.39 -25.28
C ALA A 316 35.16 44.43 -26.26
N THR A 317 34.44 45.53 -26.50
CA THR A 317 34.95 46.63 -27.35
C THR A 317 36.14 47.35 -26.71
N ALA A 318 36.13 47.54 -25.39
CA ALA A 318 37.27 48.11 -24.67
C ALA A 318 38.52 47.19 -24.73
N ALA A 319 38.34 45.86 -24.69
CA ALA A 319 39.43 44.91 -24.83
C ALA A 319 40.03 44.91 -26.25
N GLU A 320 39.19 45.07 -27.28
CA GLU A 320 39.59 45.11 -28.68
C GLU A 320 40.32 46.43 -29.04
N GLU A 321 39.83 47.57 -28.54
CA GLU A 321 40.52 48.87 -28.67
C GLU A 321 41.86 48.90 -27.91
N THR A 322 41.92 48.26 -26.75
CA THR A 322 43.18 48.14 -25.98
C THR A 322 44.18 47.23 -26.71
N ALA A 323 43.73 46.13 -27.32
CA ALA A 323 44.58 45.26 -28.13
C ALA A 323 45.11 45.95 -29.40
N ALA A 324 44.28 46.77 -30.06
CA ALA A 324 44.68 47.56 -31.23
C ALA A 324 45.69 48.68 -30.87
N ALA A 325 45.51 49.34 -29.73
CA ALA A 325 46.44 50.36 -29.24
C ALA A 325 47.82 49.75 -28.88
N VAL A 326 47.84 48.57 -28.25
CA VAL A 326 49.08 47.84 -27.90
C VAL A 326 49.79 47.32 -29.15
N ALA A 327 49.07 46.84 -30.16
CA ALA A 327 49.64 46.42 -31.44
C ALA A 327 50.24 47.60 -32.24
N THR A 328 49.65 48.78 -32.14
CA THR A 328 50.14 50.01 -32.81
C THR A 328 51.37 50.57 -32.10
N ALA A 329 51.41 50.52 -30.76
CA ALA A 329 52.60 50.86 -29.96
C ALA A 329 53.77 49.90 -30.22
N ALA A 330 53.50 48.60 -30.39
CA ALA A 330 54.50 47.58 -30.72
C ALA A 330 55.09 47.77 -32.13
N LYS A 331 54.28 48.19 -33.11
CA LYS A 331 54.75 48.51 -34.47
C LYS A 331 55.59 49.80 -34.53
N GLY A 332 55.28 50.79 -33.70
CA GLY A 332 56.08 52.03 -33.60
C GLY A 332 57.47 51.78 -33.00
N ALA A 333 57.58 50.89 -32.01
CA ALA A 333 58.85 50.55 -31.36
C ALA A 333 59.79 49.71 -32.25
N ALA A 334 59.26 48.94 -33.21
CA ALA A 334 60.04 48.06 -34.09
C ALA A 334 60.80 48.77 -35.22
N VAL A 335 60.55 50.08 -35.45
CA VAL A 335 61.22 50.85 -36.52
C VAL A 335 62.45 51.62 -36.01
N ALA A 336 62.69 51.69 -34.70
CA ALA A 336 63.72 52.57 -34.11
C ALA A 336 64.98 51.88 -33.55
N ALA A 337 65.10 50.54 -33.56
CA ALA A 337 66.27 49.88 -32.97
C ALA A 337 66.74 48.66 -33.77
N GLY A 338 67.94 48.79 -34.37
CA GLY A 338 68.67 47.70 -35.02
C GLY A 338 69.01 46.56 -34.05
N GLY A 339 69.08 45.35 -34.61
CA GLY A 339 69.03 44.07 -33.90
C GLY A 339 70.10 43.86 -32.81
N ALA A 340 69.59 43.51 -31.63
CA ALA A 340 70.12 42.52 -30.67
C ALA A 340 69.27 42.47 -29.38
N ALA A 341 68.37 43.44 -29.15
CA ALA A 341 67.47 43.49 -27.99
C ALA A 341 66.00 43.09 -28.31
N ALA A 342 65.77 42.38 -29.42
CA ALA A 342 64.43 41.96 -29.87
C ALA A 342 64.00 40.55 -29.40
N ALA A 343 64.90 39.77 -28.77
CA ALA A 343 64.61 38.39 -28.36
C ALA A 343 64.05 38.24 -26.93
N ALA A 344 64.15 39.25 -26.07
CA ALA A 344 63.69 39.15 -24.68
C ALA A 344 62.27 39.72 -24.43
N ALA A 345 61.77 40.64 -25.28
CA ALA A 345 60.41 41.19 -25.16
C ALA A 345 59.34 40.37 -25.91
N ALA A 346 59.74 39.48 -26.82
CA ALA A 346 58.85 38.57 -27.53
C ALA A 346 58.39 37.36 -26.68
N GLY A 347 59.07 37.07 -25.56
CA GLY A 347 58.74 35.97 -24.67
C GLY A 347 57.56 36.23 -23.72
N ALA A 348 57.34 37.47 -23.29
CA ALA A 348 56.29 37.80 -22.30
C ALA A 348 54.91 38.07 -22.92
N ALA A 349 54.83 38.41 -24.21
CA ALA A 349 53.58 38.67 -24.92
C ALA A 349 52.94 37.40 -25.54
N ALA A 350 53.70 36.31 -25.69
CA ALA A 350 53.22 35.05 -26.26
C ALA A 350 52.48 34.15 -25.25
N GLU A 351 52.62 34.41 -23.94
CA GLU A 351 51.95 33.62 -22.90
C GLU A 351 50.49 34.06 -22.66
N VAL A 352 50.17 35.35 -22.78
CA VAL A 352 48.79 35.86 -22.56
C VAL A 352 47.85 35.50 -23.71
N VAL A 353 48.37 35.22 -24.91
CA VAL A 353 47.57 34.85 -26.09
C VAL A 353 47.28 33.33 -26.13
N LYS A 354 48.04 32.50 -25.40
CA LYS A 354 47.85 31.04 -25.37
C LYS A 354 46.70 30.57 -24.47
N GLU A 355 46.28 31.37 -23.50
CA GLU A 355 45.13 31.06 -22.63
C GLU A 355 43.78 31.58 -23.18
N GLY A 356 43.76 32.36 -24.26
CA GLY A 356 42.55 33.00 -24.77
C GLY A 356 41.85 32.35 -25.97
N ILE A 357 42.52 31.52 -26.78
CA ILE A 357 42.01 31.09 -28.10
C ILE A 357 42.15 29.56 -28.30
N GLY A 358 41.77 28.79 -27.28
CA GLY A 358 41.64 27.32 -27.34
C GLY A 358 40.21 26.82 -27.16
N ALA A 359 39.25 27.73 -26.95
CA ALA A 359 37.84 27.44 -27.01
C ALA A 359 37.31 27.96 -28.36
N ILE A 360 36.70 27.06 -29.13
CA ILE A 360 35.92 27.24 -30.36
C ILE A 360 36.55 26.50 -31.55
N GLY A 361 36.03 25.28 -31.81
CA GLY A 361 35.80 24.85 -33.20
C GLY A 361 36.54 23.61 -33.73
N LYS A 362 36.11 22.43 -33.26
CA LYS A 362 35.80 21.19 -34.02
C LYS A 362 36.85 20.47 -34.90
N GLU A 363 37.00 19.17 -34.56
CA GLU A 363 36.84 17.96 -35.40
C GLU A 363 37.46 17.99 -36.82
N GLN A 364 38.32 17.08 -37.26
CA GLN A 364 38.27 15.61 -37.17
C GLN A 364 39.56 15.02 -37.80
N GLU A 365 39.74 13.70 -37.60
CA GLU A 365 40.57 12.75 -38.37
C GLU A 365 41.98 12.32 -37.90
N THR A 366 41.98 11.10 -37.38
CA THR A 366 42.89 9.96 -37.63
C THR A 366 44.04 9.65 -36.68
N ASP A 367 43.93 8.42 -36.15
CA ASP A 367 44.95 7.42 -35.90
C ASP A 367 45.89 7.47 -34.68
N LYS A 368 45.60 6.50 -33.80
CA LYS A 368 46.49 5.53 -33.14
C LYS A 368 47.02 5.84 -31.73
N GLU A 369 46.55 4.95 -30.85
CA GLU A 369 47.25 4.30 -29.74
C GLU A 369 47.83 5.20 -28.64
N ALA A 370 47.07 5.35 -27.55
CA ALA A 370 47.64 5.73 -26.26
C ALA A 370 46.93 5.07 -25.08
N LYS A 371 47.77 4.74 -24.11
CA LYS A 371 47.57 3.90 -22.93
C LYS A 371 46.54 4.46 -21.93
N VAL A 372 45.91 3.50 -21.24
CA VAL A 372 45.01 3.63 -20.09
C VAL A 372 45.59 4.51 -18.97
N GLY A 373 44.78 5.43 -18.43
CA GLY A 373 45.08 6.21 -17.22
C GLY A 373 43.91 7.07 -16.72
N ASP A 374 43.23 6.57 -15.68
CA ASP A 374 42.30 7.17 -14.69
C ASP A 374 41.11 8.04 -15.14
N ASP A 375 39.95 7.37 -15.23
CA ASP A 375 38.59 7.92 -15.36
C ASP A 375 38.11 8.65 -14.10
N LYS A 376 38.35 9.96 -13.99
CA LYS A 376 37.75 10.81 -12.93
C LYS A 376 36.62 11.73 -13.36
N GLU A 377 36.07 11.59 -14.57
CA GLU A 377 34.87 12.34 -14.96
C GLU A 377 33.96 11.62 -15.95
N LEU A 378 33.82 10.30 -15.80
CA LEU A 378 32.67 9.60 -16.36
C LEU A 378 31.44 10.03 -15.56
N ARG A 379 30.69 11.00 -16.11
CA ARG A 379 29.31 11.29 -15.72
C ARG A 379 28.53 9.99 -15.90
N LEU A 380 28.42 9.18 -14.84
CA LEU A 380 27.70 7.93 -14.86
C LEU A 380 26.31 8.20 -15.45
N PRO A 381 25.91 7.53 -16.54
CA PRO A 381 24.56 7.67 -17.07
C PRO A 381 23.57 7.49 -15.93
N SER A 382 22.51 8.32 -15.90
CA SER A 382 21.34 8.05 -15.07
C SER A 382 20.96 6.59 -15.31
N ARG A 383 21.25 5.74 -14.32
CA ARG A 383 21.18 4.28 -14.47
C ARG A 383 19.81 3.95 -15.05
N GLU A 384 19.79 3.45 -16.29
CA GLU A 384 18.54 3.23 -17.01
C GLU A 384 17.68 2.30 -16.17
N LYS A 385 16.59 2.84 -15.62
CA LYS A 385 15.68 2.09 -14.77
C LYS A 385 14.82 1.21 -15.68
N LYS A 386 14.65 -0.06 -15.33
CA LYS A 386 13.76 -0.97 -16.08
C LYS A 386 12.36 -0.33 -16.13
N PRO A 387 11.83 0.04 -17.31
CA PRO A 387 10.55 0.73 -17.38
C PRO A 387 9.40 -0.20 -16.97
N VAL A 388 8.43 0.35 -16.24
CA VAL A 388 7.13 -0.29 -15.97
C VAL A 388 6.08 0.42 -16.82
N ASP A 389 5.36 -0.32 -17.64
CA ASP A 389 4.26 0.19 -18.44
C ASP A 389 2.94 0.11 -17.65
N PHE A 390 2.36 1.27 -17.35
CA PHE A 390 1.08 1.44 -16.68
C PHE A 390 -0.06 1.73 -17.65
N LYS A 391 0.23 1.97 -18.94
CA LYS A 391 -0.78 2.36 -19.93
C LYS A 391 -1.81 1.25 -20.12
N GLY A 392 -3.09 1.60 -19.95
CA GLY A 392 -4.22 0.67 -20.05
C GLY A 392 -4.20 -0.49 -19.04
N LYS A 393 -3.30 -0.47 -18.04
CA LYS A 393 -3.20 -1.53 -17.02
C LYS A 393 -4.21 -1.33 -15.91
N LEU A 394 -4.80 -2.41 -15.41
CA LEU A 394 -5.71 -2.34 -14.27
C LEU A 394 -4.92 -2.26 -12.95
N ILE A 395 -4.86 -1.04 -12.37
CA ILE A 395 -4.03 -0.75 -11.19
C ILE A 395 -4.89 -0.73 -9.93
N VAL A 396 -4.59 -1.60 -8.97
CA VAL A 396 -5.22 -1.58 -7.64
C VAL A 396 -4.48 -0.60 -6.73
N ALA A 397 -5.23 0.31 -6.11
CA ALA A 397 -4.67 1.33 -5.24
C ALA A 397 -4.01 0.75 -3.98
N PRO A 398 -3.03 1.45 -3.39
CA PRO A 398 -2.58 1.18 -2.03
C PRO A 398 -3.66 1.61 -1.05
N LEU A 399 -4.24 0.65 -0.34
CA LEU A 399 -5.42 0.85 0.51
C LEU A 399 -5.08 0.48 1.96
N THR A 400 -4.75 1.46 2.80
CA THR A 400 -4.40 1.18 4.21
C THR A 400 -5.49 0.39 4.93
N THR A 401 -5.10 -0.61 5.72
CA THR A 401 -5.91 -1.62 6.42
C THR A 401 -6.50 -2.72 5.53
N VAL A 402 -7.00 -2.42 4.33
CA VAL A 402 -7.77 -3.37 3.51
C VAL A 402 -7.04 -3.89 2.28
N GLY A 403 -5.99 -3.20 1.82
CA GLY A 403 -5.11 -3.55 0.69
C GLY A 403 -4.01 -4.55 1.06
N ASN A 404 -4.27 -5.41 2.04
CA ASN A 404 -3.37 -6.46 2.47
C ASN A 404 -3.16 -7.51 1.36
N LEU A 405 -2.11 -8.33 1.49
CA LEU A 405 -1.75 -9.31 0.48
C LEU A 405 -2.91 -10.26 0.10
N PRO A 406 -3.69 -10.82 1.05
CA PRO A 406 -4.88 -11.61 0.72
C PRO A 406 -5.89 -10.90 -0.19
N PHE A 407 -6.19 -9.62 0.07
CA PHE A 407 -7.09 -8.84 -0.77
C PHE A 407 -6.52 -8.62 -2.17
N ARG A 408 -5.24 -8.25 -2.28
CA ARG A 408 -4.58 -8.03 -3.58
C ARG A 408 -4.58 -9.30 -4.43
N ARG A 409 -4.40 -10.47 -3.81
CA ARG A 409 -4.52 -11.77 -4.50
C ARG A 409 -5.92 -12.03 -5.04
N VAL A 410 -6.97 -11.64 -4.32
CA VAL A 410 -8.35 -11.69 -4.85
C VAL A 410 -8.50 -10.78 -6.06
N CYS A 411 -7.96 -9.55 -6.02
CA CYS A 411 -7.97 -8.68 -7.19
C CYS A 411 -7.19 -9.26 -8.38
N CYS A 412 -6.07 -9.96 -8.15
CA CYS A 412 -5.33 -10.66 -9.20
C CYS A 412 -6.21 -11.71 -9.90
N SER A 413 -7.03 -12.47 -9.16
CA SER A 413 -7.96 -13.43 -9.79
C SER A 413 -9.07 -12.79 -10.64
N PHE A 414 -9.36 -11.50 -10.44
CA PHE A 414 -10.29 -10.74 -11.26
C PHE A 414 -9.60 -9.94 -12.39
N GLY A 415 -8.29 -10.06 -12.55
CA GLY A 415 -7.55 -9.45 -13.65
C GLY A 415 -6.67 -8.25 -13.29
N ALA A 416 -6.32 -8.04 -12.00
CA ALA A 416 -5.36 -6.98 -11.65
C ALA A 416 -4.01 -7.18 -12.35
N ASP A 417 -3.56 -6.16 -13.08
CA ASP A 417 -2.25 -6.14 -13.72
C ASP A 417 -1.17 -5.63 -12.75
N VAL A 418 -1.52 -4.59 -11.98
CA VAL A 418 -0.62 -3.91 -11.05
C VAL A 418 -1.26 -3.87 -9.67
N THR A 419 -0.47 -4.26 -8.68
CA THR A 419 -0.84 -4.23 -7.27
C THR A 419 0.17 -3.39 -6.49
N ILE A 420 -0.30 -2.68 -5.47
CA ILE A 420 0.56 -1.85 -4.63
C ILE A 420 0.28 -2.21 -3.17
N GLY A 421 1.34 -2.46 -2.41
CA GLY A 421 1.25 -2.72 -0.97
C GLY A 421 0.61 -1.55 -0.22
N GLU A 422 0.16 -1.81 1.01
CA GLU A 422 -0.29 -0.73 1.89
C GLU A 422 0.84 0.28 2.14
N MET A 423 0.46 1.50 2.48
CA MET A 423 1.41 2.57 2.78
C MET A 423 2.32 2.17 3.96
N ALA A 424 3.62 2.01 3.68
CA ALA A 424 4.64 1.70 4.67
C ALA A 424 5.37 2.97 5.14
N MET A 425 5.41 3.19 6.45
CA MET A 425 6.10 4.32 7.08
C MET A 425 7.61 4.08 7.08
N CYS A 426 8.37 4.96 6.41
CA CYS A 426 9.82 4.82 6.26
C CYS A 426 10.54 4.69 7.63
N ALA A 427 10.10 5.46 8.63
CA ALA A 427 10.67 5.40 9.98
C ALA A 427 10.54 4.01 10.61
N ASN A 428 9.39 3.34 10.44
CA ASN A 428 9.12 2.04 11.04
C ASN A 428 9.87 0.92 10.31
N LEU A 429 10.00 1.03 8.97
CA LEU A 429 10.82 0.12 8.18
C LEU A 429 12.28 0.14 8.61
N LEU A 430 12.85 1.35 8.75
CA LEU A 430 14.23 1.57 9.20
C LEU A 430 14.47 1.10 10.64
N GLN A 431 13.42 1.01 11.45
CA GLN A 431 13.45 0.45 12.80
C GLN A 431 13.26 -1.08 12.83
N GLY A 432 13.11 -1.75 11.68
CA GLY A 432 12.90 -3.21 11.63
C GLY A 432 11.58 -3.65 12.27
N GLN A 433 10.55 -2.80 12.27
CA GLN A 433 9.24 -3.14 12.85
C GLN A 433 8.55 -4.22 12.00
N ALA A 434 8.37 -5.41 12.57
CA ALA A 434 7.86 -6.57 11.83
C ALA A 434 6.45 -6.34 11.22
N SER A 435 5.60 -5.54 11.88
CA SER A 435 4.28 -5.19 11.35
C SER A 435 4.35 -4.34 10.08
N GLU A 436 5.33 -3.44 10.00
CA GLU A 436 5.53 -2.58 8.82
C GLU A 436 6.13 -3.38 7.67
N TRP A 437 7.08 -4.26 7.97
CA TRP A 437 7.67 -5.14 6.97
C TRP A 437 6.68 -6.15 6.39
N ALA A 438 5.65 -6.54 7.15
CA ALA A 438 4.59 -7.39 6.62
C ALA A 438 3.84 -6.75 5.44
N LEU A 439 3.81 -5.41 5.33
CA LEU A 439 3.16 -4.68 4.24
C LEU A 439 3.91 -4.81 2.90
N LEU A 440 5.21 -5.15 2.96
CA LEU A 440 6.10 -5.31 1.80
C LEU A 440 5.98 -6.69 1.14
N ARG A 441 5.25 -7.62 1.77
CA ARG A 441 5.11 -8.99 1.29
C ARG A 441 4.38 -9.03 -0.05
N ARG A 442 4.91 -9.88 -0.93
CA ARG A 442 4.41 -10.14 -2.28
C ARG A 442 4.09 -11.62 -2.43
N HIS A 443 3.11 -11.96 -3.24
CA HIS A 443 2.82 -13.32 -3.68
C HIS A 443 3.13 -13.48 -5.18
N GLU A 444 3.51 -14.68 -5.62
CA GLU A 444 3.81 -15.01 -7.03
C GLU A 444 2.67 -14.71 -8.03
N SER A 445 1.43 -14.61 -7.54
CA SER A 445 0.27 -14.22 -8.37
C SER A 445 0.26 -12.74 -8.76
N GLU A 446 1.04 -11.89 -8.09
CA GLU A 446 1.16 -10.47 -8.40
C GLU A 446 2.16 -10.29 -9.55
N LYS A 447 1.65 -10.01 -10.76
CA LYS A 447 2.46 -9.85 -11.98
C LYS A 447 3.40 -8.64 -11.89
N CYS A 448 2.86 -7.51 -11.43
CA CYS A 448 3.59 -6.28 -11.16
C CYS A 448 3.22 -5.78 -9.76
N PHE A 449 4.22 -5.64 -8.89
CA PHE A 449 4.04 -5.27 -7.49
C PHE A 449 4.89 -4.05 -7.11
N GLY A 450 4.22 -3.02 -6.59
CA GLY A 450 4.85 -1.82 -6.05
C GLY A 450 4.79 -1.75 -4.52
N VAL A 451 5.83 -1.19 -3.91
CA VAL A 451 5.83 -0.83 -2.48
C VAL A 451 5.60 0.66 -2.33
N GLN A 452 4.58 1.06 -1.58
CA GLN A 452 4.33 2.47 -1.29
C GLN A 452 5.03 2.90 0.01
N LEU A 453 5.94 3.87 -0.08
CA LEU A 453 6.65 4.48 1.03
C LEU A 453 6.03 5.82 1.44
N CYS A 454 6.01 6.09 2.75
CA CYS A 454 5.60 7.39 3.30
C CYS A 454 6.63 7.89 4.31
N GLY A 455 7.21 9.05 4.04
CA GLY A 455 8.16 9.70 4.93
C GLY A 455 8.25 11.21 4.69
N PRO A 456 8.70 11.98 5.69
CA PRO A 456 8.69 13.44 5.63
C PRO A 456 9.96 14.06 5.07
N HIS A 457 11.08 13.33 5.06
CA HIS A 457 12.42 13.88 4.82
C HIS A 457 13.21 13.08 3.78
N PRO A 458 14.04 13.76 2.95
CA PRO A 458 14.84 13.12 1.92
C PRO A 458 15.73 12.00 2.45
N ASP A 459 16.39 12.20 3.59
CA ASP A 459 17.29 11.22 4.18
C ASP A 459 16.59 9.94 4.61
N MET A 460 15.39 10.07 5.18
CA MET A 460 14.59 8.94 5.61
C MET A 460 14.01 8.17 4.41
N VAL A 461 13.52 8.87 3.41
CA VAL A 461 12.91 8.24 2.23
C VAL A 461 13.97 7.56 1.37
N ALA A 462 15.12 8.20 1.10
CA ALA A 462 16.21 7.60 0.33
C ALA A 462 16.71 6.29 0.97
N LYS A 463 16.93 6.31 2.29
CA LYS A 463 17.34 5.13 3.06
C LYS A 463 16.33 4.00 3.02
N ALA A 464 15.04 4.32 3.17
CA ALA A 464 13.99 3.31 3.10
C ALA A 464 13.82 2.76 1.68
N ALA A 465 13.98 3.61 0.65
CA ALA A 465 13.93 3.20 -0.75
C ALA A 465 15.07 2.25 -1.11
N GLU A 466 16.31 2.58 -0.74
CA GLU A 466 17.47 1.69 -0.90
C GLU A 466 17.25 0.36 -0.16
N LEU A 467 16.83 0.41 1.10
CA LEU A 467 16.55 -0.78 1.90
C LEU A 467 15.54 -1.71 1.23
N VAL A 468 14.45 -1.16 0.69
CA VAL A 468 13.43 -1.93 -0.03
C VAL A 468 13.99 -2.48 -1.34
N ALA A 469 14.70 -1.66 -2.14
CA ALA A 469 15.23 -2.07 -3.42
C ALA A 469 16.27 -3.20 -3.31
N GLU A 470 17.04 -3.24 -2.22
CA GLU A 470 18.08 -4.26 -2.01
C GLU A 470 17.57 -5.54 -1.34
N ASN A 471 16.50 -5.47 -0.55
CA ASN A 471 16.05 -6.59 0.29
C ASN A 471 14.67 -7.13 -0.10
N CYS A 472 13.97 -6.51 -1.05
CA CYS A 472 12.65 -6.91 -1.49
C CYS A 472 12.59 -7.09 -3.02
N GLN A 473 11.81 -8.06 -3.48
CA GLN A 473 11.39 -8.22 -4.86
C GLN A 473 10.21 -7.28 -5.15
N VAL A 474 10.51 -6.15 -5.79
CA VAL A 474 9.55 -5.12 -6.19
C VAL A 474 9.79 -4.71 -7.64
N ASP A 475 8.72 -4.38 -8.35
CA ASP A 475 8.80 -3.88 -9.74
C ASP A 475 8.97 -2.36 -9.80
N PHE A 476 8.49 -1.65 -8.76
CA PHE A 476 8.67 -0.21 -8.57
C PHE A 476 8.49 0.19 -7.10
N VAL A 477 8.95 1.38 -6.75
CA VAL A 477 8.69 2.04 -5.46
C VAL A 477 7.75 3.22 -5.70
N ASP A 478 6.69 3.34 -4.91
CA ASP A 478 5.75 4.46 -4.97
C ASP A 478 5.92 5.37 -3.77
N LEU A 479 5.89 6.69 -3.97
CA LEU A 479 5.96 7.67 -2.90
C LEU A 479 4.58 8.24 -2.58
N ASN A 480 4.14 8.08 -1.33
CA ASN A 480 2.90 8.67 -0.86
C ASN A 480 3.05 10.16 -0.53
N VAL A 481 2.41 10.98 -1.36
CA VAL A 481 2.29 12.45 -1.26
C VAL A 481 0.81 12.86 -1.14
N GLY A 482 -0.07 11.92 -0.75
CA GLY A 482 -1.53 12.10 -0.81
C GLY A 482 -2.31 11.70 0.43
N CYS A 483 -1.69 10.99 1.38
CA CYS A 483 -2.39 10.51 2.58
C CYS A 483 -2.90 11.69 3.43
N PRO A 484 -4.22 11.76 3.72
CA PRO A 484 -4.81 12.88 4.45
C PRO A 484 -4.83 12.67 5.98
N ILE A 485 -4.43 11.49 6.47
CA ILE A 485 -4.54 11.09 7.89
C ILE A 485 -3.74 12.03 8.76
N ASP A 486 -4.36 12.58 9.81
CA ASP A 486 -3.78 13.63 10.64
C ASP A 486 -2.48 13.21 11.30
N ILE A 487 -2.40 11.99 11.83
CA ILE A 487 -1.17 11.44 12.42
C ILE A 487 0.00 11.39 11.41
N VAL A 488 -0.29 11.22 10.12
CA VAL A 488 0.72 11.20 9.04
C VAL A 488 1.08 12.63 8.62
N VAL A 489 0.08 13.48 8.45
CA VAL A 489 0.21 14.89 8.05
C VAL A 489 0.96 15.71 9.11
N ASN A 490 0.64 15.50 10.39
CA ASN A 490 1.26 16.19 11.53
C ASN A 490 2.75 15.82 11.66
N LYS A 491 3.15 14.63 11.21
CA LYS A 491 4.57 14.23 11.08
C LYS A 491 5.25 14.82 9.84
N GLY A 492 4.57 15.66 9.07
CA GLY A 492 5.09 16.28 7.86
C GLY A 492 5.13 15.36 6.63
N SER A 493 4.44 14.22 6.67
CA SER A 493 4.38 13.23 5.58
C SER A 493 3.05 13.30 4.81
N GLY A 494 2.89 12.45 3.79
CA GLY A 494 1.64 12.40 3.01
C GLY A 494 1.35 13.72 2.31
N SER A 495 0.11 14.19 2.37
CA SER A 495 -0.29 15.44 1.70
C SER A 495 0.36 16.70 2.27
N SER A 496 1.01 16.64 3.45
CA SER A 496 1.78 17.76 4.01
C SER A 496 2.90 18.22 3.07
N LEU A 497 3.46 17.29 2.28
CA LEU A 497 4.50 17.58 1.29
C LEU A 497 4.01 18.49 0.16
N LEU A 498 2.71 18.51 -0.14
CA LEU A 498 2.12 19.39 -1.16
C LEU A 498 2.22 20.88 -0.79
N ARG A 499 2.44 21.21 0.49
CA ARG A 499 2.67 22.58 0.98
C ARG A 499 4.15 22.98 1.00
N LYS A 500 5.06 22.06 0.65
CA LYS A 500 6.51 22.21 0.82
C LYS A 500 7.23 21.81 -0.47
N PRO A 501 7.15 22.62 -1.54
CA PRO A 501 7.63 22.23 -2.87
C PRO A 501 9.11 21.83 -2.89
N GLN A 502 9.98 22.59 -2.22
CA GLN A 502 11.42 22.28 -2.16
C GLN A 502 11.67 20.95 -1.44
N ARG A 503 10.89 20.64 -0.41
CA ARG A 503 11.01 19.37 0.31
C ARG A 503 10.51 18.21 -0.53
N LEU A 504 9.40 18.40 -1.25
CA LEU A 504 8.87 17.40 -2.16
C LEU A 504 9.89 17.07 -3.25
N GLU A 505 10.48 18.07 -3.90
CA GLU A 505 11.55 17.89 -4.88
C GLU A 505 12.72 17.08 -4.29
N GLN A 506 13.24 17.49 -3.14
CA GLN A 506 14.37 16.82 -2.50
C GLN A 506 14.05 15.37 -2.15
N VAL A 507 12.83 15.08 -1.69
CA VAL A 507 12.40 13.70 -1.38
C VAL A 507 12.35 12.84 -2.63
N VAL A 508 11.75 13.33 -3.72
CA VAL A 508 11.64 12.57 -4.99
C VAL A 508 13.02 12.32 -5.60
N ARG A 509 13.87 13.36 -5.66
CA ARG A 509 15.25 13.24 -6.18
C ARG A 509 16.09 12.27 -5.35
N ALA A 510 16.08 12.40 -4.02
CA ALA A 510 16.87 11.54 -3.15
C ALA A 510 16.44 10.07 -3.27
N ALA A 511 15.13 9.81 -3.29
CA ALA A 511 14.60 8.46 -3.47
C ALA A 511 14.97 7.89 -4.83
N SER A 512 14.81 8.66 -5.91
CA SER A 512 15.08 8.19 -7.26
C SER A 512 16.56 7.87 -7.47
N LEU A 513 17.47 8.71 -6.98
CA LEU A 513 18.92 8.47 -7.09
C LEU A 513 19.38 7.27 -6.26
N ALA A 514 18.69 6.95 -5.16
CA ALA A 514 19.06 5.85 -4.27
C ALA A 514 18.69 4.45 -4.81
N ILE A 515 17.85 4.32 -5.85
CA ILE A 515 17.31 3.03 -6.31
C ILE A 515 17.37 2.85 -7.84
N ASP A 516 17.45 1.60 -8.30
CA ASP A 516 17.44 1.25 -9.74
C ASP A 516 16.06 0.89 -10.27
N VAL A 517 15.13 0.55 -9.38
CA VAL A 517 13.73 0.33 -9.75
C VAL A 517 13.03 1.68 -10.02
N PRO A 518 12.04 1.73 -10.91
CA PRO A 518 11.25 2.94 -11.14
C PRO A 518 10.66 3.52 -9.86
N LEU A 519 10.67 4.84 -9.76
CA LEU A 519 10.01 5.59 -8.70
C LEU A 519 8.71 6.18 -9.26
N THR A 520 7.59 5.96 -8.59
CA THR A 520 6.32 6.61 -8.89
C THR A 520 5.88 7.52 -7.75
N VAL A 521 4.98 8.46 -8.01
CA VAL A 521 4.45 9.38 -6.98
C VAL A 521 2.93 9.34 -6.99
N LYS A 522 2.31 9.06 -5.84
CA LYS A 522 0.87 9.19 -5.66
C LYS A 522 0.53 10.43 -4.85
N MET A 523 -0.21 11.36 -5.43
CA MET A 523 -0.59 12.63 -4.80
C MET A 523 -2.09 12.95 -4.91
N ARG A 524 -2.47 14.04 -4.25
CA ARG A 524 -3.81 14.66 -4.30
C ARG A 524 -3.73 15.98 -5.08
N THR A 525 -4.89 16.53 -5.48
CA THR A 525 -4.94 17.80 -6.22
C THR A 525 -4.31 18.96 -5.45
N GLY A 526 -4.43 18.95 -4.12
CA GLY A 526 -3.84 19.93 -3.22
C GLY A 526 -4.08 19.61 -1.74
N TYR A 527 -3.68 20.53 -0.86
CA TYR A 527 -3.89 20.37 0.59
C TYR A 527 -5.27 20.88 1.02
N ALA A 528 -5.61 22.11 0.60
CA ALA A 528 -6.84 22.80 0.98
C ALA A 528 -7.86 22.81 -0.17
N GLU A 529 -9.15 22.78 0.16
CA GLU A 529 -10.23 22.97 -0.81
C GLU A 529 -10.11 24.34 -1.50
N GLY A 530 -10.41 24.40 -2.80
CA GLY A 530 -10.22 25.61 -3.62
C GLY A 530 -8.76 25.93 -4.00
N HIS A 531 -7.77 25.25 -3.41
CA HIS A 531 -6.34 25.50 -3.65
C HIS A 531 -5.63 24.27 -4.22
N ASN A 532 -5.96 23.96 -5.47
CA ASN A 532 -5.28 22.91 -6.23
C ASN A 532 -3.86 23.35 -6.63
N VAL A 533 -2.86 22.48 -6.45
CA VAL A 533 -1.44 22.76 -6.73
C VAL A 533 -0.74 21.70 -7.58
N ALA A 534 -1.37 20.55 -7.82
CA ALA A 534 -0.75 19.44 -8.55
C ALA A 534 -0.23 19.85 -9.95
N HIS A 535 -0.95 20.71 -10.68
CA HIS A 535 -0.56 21.23 -12.00
C HIS A 535 0.81 21.92 -11.99
N ARG A 536 1.24 22.46 -10.84
CA ARG A 536 2.55 23.11 -10.67
C ARG A 536 3.69 22.12 -10.48
N TYR A 537 3.41 20.91 -9.98
CA TYR A 537 4.43 19.92 -9.63
C TYR A 537 4.64 18.89 -10.74
N ILE A 538 3.56 18.47 -11.39
CA ILE A 538 3.57 17.44 -12.44
C ILE A 538 4.61 17.69 -13.55
N PRO A 539 4.75 18.92 -14.09
CA PRO A 539 5.76 19.21 -15.12
C PRO A 539 7.20 18.87 -14.72
N HIS A 540 7.50 18.89 -13.41
CA HIS A 540 8.85 18.68 -12.88
C HIS A 540 9.12 17.26 -12.38
N LEU A 541 8.08 16.42 -12.23
CA LEU A 541 8.22 15.10 -11.60
C LEU A 541 9.19 14.18 -12.36
N LEU A 542 9.19 14.26 -13.69
CA LEU A 542 10.11 13.48 -14.52
C LEU A 542 11.57 13.88 -14.28
N ASP A 543 11.85 15.18 -14.25
CA ASP A 543 13.19 15.73 -13.98
C ASP A 543 13.67 15.44 -12.54
N TRP A 544 12.73 15.29 -11.61
CA TRP A 544 13.03 14.83 -10.25
C TRP A 544 13.29 13.32 -10.19
N GLY A 545 12.97 12.58 -11.25
CA GLY A 545 13.27 11.17 -11.43
C GLY A 545 12.09 10.23 -11.19
N ALA A 546 10.84 10.72 -11.17
CA ALA A 546 9.66 9.87 -11.15
C ALA A 546 9.28 9.44 -12.58
N THR A 547 8.88 8.18 -12.77
CA THR A 547 8.50 7.63 -14.08
C THR A 547 6.98 7.61 -14.30
N ALA A 548 6.20 7.69 -13.23
CA ALA A 548 4.76 7.83 -13.28
C ALA A 548 4.22 8.66 -12.10
N VAL A 549 3.09 9.32 -12.32
CA VAL A 549 2.33 10.02 -11.29
C VAL A 549 0.90 9.49 -11.24
N THR A 550 0.39 9.24 -10.04
CA THR A 550 -1.03 9.01 -9.80
C THR A 550 -1.64 10.22 -9.10
N LEU A 551 -2.66 10.81 -9.71
CA LEU A 551 -3.38 11.96 -9.14
C LEU A 551 -4.76 11.54 -8.64
N HIS A 552 -4.98 11.64 -7.33
CA HIS A 552 -6.31 11.56 -6.75
C HIS A 552 -7.02 12.91 -6.86
N GLY A 553 -8.16 12.95 -7.56
CA GLY A 553 -8.97 14.14 -7.86
C GLY A 553 -9.66 14.81 -6.67
N ARG A 554 -9.07 14.77 -5.47
CA ARG A 554 -9.56 15.49 -4.30
C ARG A 554 -8.40 16.14 -3.56
N THR A 555 -8.66 17.24 -2.89
CA THR A 555 -7.71 17.84 -1.94
C THR A 555 -7.64 17.01 -0.66
N ARG A 556 -6.66 17.27 0.22
CA ARG A 556 -6.62 16.61 1.53
C ARG A 556 -7.86 16.94 2.37
N GLN A 557 -8.23 18.23 2.48
CA GLN A 557 -9.40 18.67 3.27
C GLN A 557 -10.70 18.03 2.80
N GLN A 558 -10.88 17.87 1.49
CA GLN A 558 -12.07 17.21 0.96
C GLN A 558 -12.20 15.74 1.38
N ARG A 559 -11.13 15.07 1.85
CA ARG A 559 -11.09 13.64 2.17
C ARG A 559 -11.88 12.80 1.16
N TYR A 560 -13.13 12.47 1.49
CA TYR A 560 -14.11 11.78 0.66
C TYR A 560 -15.48 12.48 0.55
N SER A 561 -15.64 13.70 1.06
CA SER A 561 -16.92 14.42 1.14
C SER A 561 -17.41 14.94 -0.21
N ARG A 562 -16.51 15.20 -1.16
CA ARG A 562 -16.84 15.65 -2.52
C ARG A 562 -16.65 14.53 -3.55
N LEU A 563 -17.16 14.70 -4.76
CA LEU A 563 -16.77 13.86 -5.90
C LEU A 563 -15.32 14.14 -6.31
N ALA A 564 -14.68 13.19 -6.98
CA ALA A 564 -13.38 13.42 -7.59
C ALA A 564 -13.51 14.38 -8.79
N ASP A 565 -12.67 15.40 -8.81
CA ASP A 565 -12.56 16.39 -9.87
C ASP A 565 -11.73 15.82 -11.04
N TRP A 566 -12.43 15.23 -12.00
CA TRP A 566 -11.80 14.64 -13.18
C TRP A 566 -11.43 15.66 -14.25
N GLU A 567 -12.07 16.83 -14.26
CA GLU A 567 -11.73 17.94 -15.14
C GLU A 567 -10.32 18.45 -14.81
N TYR A 568 -10.05 18.71 -13.54
CA TYR A 568 -8.72 19.10 -13.08
C TYR A 568 -7.68 17.97 -13.23
N ILE A 569 -8.08 16.69 -13.14
CA ILE A 569 -7.19 15.57 -13.51
C ILE A 569 -6.80 15.66 -14.98
N GLY A 570 -7.74 15.97 -15.87
CA GLY A 570 -7.50 16.17 -17.31
C GLY A 570 -6.55 17.33 -17.60
N GLU A 571 -6.77 18.47 -16.94
CA GLU A 571 -5.84 19.62 -17.01
C GLU A 571 -4.42 19.23 -16.60
N CYS A 572 -4.30 18.52 -15.48
CA CYS A 572 -3.03 18.02 -14.96
C CYS A 572 -2.36 17.00 -15.90
N ALA A 573 -3.15 16.15 -16.57
CA ALA A 573 -2.65 15.21 -17.56
C ALA A 573 -2.14 15.92 -18.81
N SER A 574 -2.75 17.05 -19.21
CA SER A 574 -2.34 17.83 -20.39
C SER A 574 -0.98 18.53 -20.23
N VAL A 575 -0.58 18.86 -19.00
CA VAL A 575 0.70 19.54 -18.70
C VAL A 575 1.83 18.57 -18.35
N LYS A 576 1.61 17.26 -18.43
CA LYS A 576 2.64 16.26 -18.12
C LYS A 576 3.77 16.30 -19.17
N PRO A 577 5.05 16.13 -18.77
CA PRO A 577 6.13 16.03 -19.73
C PRO A 577 6.07 14.70 -20.49
N ALA A 578 6.57 14.70 -21.72
CA ALA A 578 6.69 13.48 -22.51
C ALA A 578 7.58 12.46 -21.77
N GLY A 579 7.10 11.22 -21.63
CA GLY A 579 7.79 10.16 -20.89
C GLY A 579 7.28 9.94 -19.46
N LEU A 580 6.57 10.90 -18.86
CA LEU A 580 5.87 10.68 -17.59
C LEU A 580 4.51 10.01 -17.86
N GLN A 581 4.29 8.84 -17.25
CA GLN A 581 2.99 8.18 -17.28
C GLN A 581 2.06 8.79 -16.22
N PHE A 582 0.79 8.96 -16.56
CA PHE A 582 -0.18 9.69 -15.75
C PHE A 582 -1.41 8.83 -15.49
N ILE A 583 -1.66 8.58 -14.21
CA ILE A 583 -2.71 7.68 -13.74
C ILE A 583 -3.77 8.50 -12.98
N GLY A 584 -5.00 8.49 -13.47
CA GLY A 584 -6.14 9.13 -12.80
C GLY A 584 -6.65 8.29 -11.63
N ASN A 585 -7.14 8.92 -10.56
CA ASN A 585 -7.69 8.20 -9.41
C ASN A 585 -8.87 8.95 -8.78
N GLY A 586 -9.94 8.21 -8.52
CA GLY A 586 -11.10 8.70 -7.79
C GLY A 586 -12.41 8.25 -8.43
N ASP A 587 -13.29 7.64 -7.64
CA ASP A 587 -14.69 7.40 -7.99
C ASP A 587 -14.98 6.60 -9.28
N VAL A 588 -13.99 5.84 -9.77
CA VAL A 588 -14.20 4.82 -10.81
C VAL A 588 -14.92 3.61 -10.19
N LEU A 589 -16.20 3.45 -10.50
CA LEU A 589 -17.06 2.39 -9.98
C LEU A 589 -17.64 1.53 -11.09
N ALA A 590 -17.39 1.78 -12.37
CA ALA A 590 -17.85 0.92 -13.46
C ALA A 590 -16.89 0.99 -14.64
N TYR A 591 -16.99 0.01 -15.56
CA TYR A 591 -16.24 0.04 -16.81
C TYR A 591 -16.54 1.29 -17.66
N THR A 592 -17.77 1.82 -17.57
CA THR A 592 -18.14 3.07 -18.24
C THR A 592 -17.38 4.28 -17.67
N ASP A 593 -17.18 4.34 -16.34
CA ASP A 593 -16.38 5.39 -15.71
C ASP A 593 -14.91 5.27 -16.17
N TRP A 594 -14.38 4.05 -16.22
CA TRP A 594 -13.03 3.79 -16.74
C TRP A 594 -12.88 4.32 -18.18
N ASN A 595 -13.79 3.90 -19.07
CA ASN A 595 -13.76 4.28 -20.48
C ASN A 595 -13.85 5.79 -20.67
N GLN A 596 -14.70 6.48 -19.89
CA GLN A 596 -14.84 7.93 -19.96
C GLN A 596 -13.49 8.65 -19.74
N HIS A 597 -12.67 8.13 -18.83
CA HIS A 597 -11.40 8.74 -18.44
C HIS A 597 -10.19 8.21 -19.23
N THR A 598 -10.29 7.06 -19.90
CA THR A 598 -9.19 6.53 -20.74
C THR A 598 -9.43 6.65 -22.25
N ALA A 599 -10.60 7.09 -22.69
CA ALA A 599 -10.90 7.26 -24.11
C ALA A 599 -10.06 8.37 -24.73
N ASN A 600 -9.40 8.06 -25.86
CA ASN A 600 -8.68 9.04 -26.66
C ASN A 600 -9.63 10.17 -27.10
N GLY A 601 -9.22 11.43 -26.90
CA GLY A 601 -10.04 12.61 -27.21
C GLY A 601 -10.97 13.06 -26.09
N SER A 602 -11.05 12.32 -24.97
CA SER A 602 -11.65 12.83 -23.74
C SER A 602 -10.82 13.99 -23.19
N ALA A 603 -11.48 15.07 -22.74
CA ALA A 603 -10.82 16.16 -22.02
C ALA A 603 -10.12 15.67 -20.72
N THR A 604 -10.48 14.47 -20.25
CA THR A 604 -9.94 13.83 -19.04
C THR A 604 -9.05 12.62 -19.34
N ALA A 605 -8.59 12.46 -20.58
CA ALA A 605 -7.83 11.30 -21.03
C ALA A 605 -6.53 11.12 -20.21
N VAL A 606 -6.45 10.03 -19.46
CA VAL A 606 -5.27 9.59 -18.71
C VAL A 606 -4.70 8.30 -19.30
N ASP A 607 -3.44 7.97 -19.01
CA ASP A 607 -2.82 6.74 -19.52
C ASP A 607 -3.46 5.47 -18.92
N SER A 608 -3.97 5.59 -17.69
CA SER A 608 -4.72 4.54 -16.99
C SER A 608 -5.46 5.12 -15.78
N CYS A 609 -6.37 4.34 -15.17
CA CYS A 609 -6.99 4.67 -13.89
C CYS A 609 -6.52 3.73 -12.77
N MET A 610 -6.39 4.28 -11.57
CA MET A 610 -6.16 3.50 -10.36
C MET A 610 -7.48 3.26 -9.63
N LEU A 611 -7.80 1.99 -9.39
CA LEU A 611 -9.03 1.52 -8.76
C LEU A 611 -8.86 1.43 -7.25
N ALA A 612 -9.66 2.20 -6.50
CA ALA A 612 -9.58 2.26 -5.04
C ALA A 612 -10.84 1.68 -4.38
N ARG A 613 -11.75 2.52 -3.89
CA ARG A 613 -13.02 2.08 -3.26
C ARG A 613 -13.90 1.25 -4.20
N GLY A 614 -13.85 1.51 -5.51
CA GLY A 614 -14.54 0.67 -6.49
C GLY A 614 -14.12 -0.79 -6.40
N ALA A 615 -12.82 -1.08 -6.30
CA ALA A 615 -12.30 -2.44 -6.13
C ALA A 615 -12.65 -3.05 -4.76
N LEU A 616 -12.78 -2.24 -3.70
CA LEU A 616 -13.23 -2.73 -2.38
C LEU A 616 -14.72 -3.09 -2.37
N ILE A 617 -15.55 -2.31 -3.06
CA ILE A 617 -17.00 -2.55 -3.17
C ILE A 617 -17.27 -3.71 -4.11
N LYS A 618 -16.51 -3.82 -5.20
CA LYS A 618 -16.61 -4.91 -6.17
C LYS A 618 -15.25 -5.21 -6.82
N PRO A 619 -14.51 -6.23 -6.34
CA PRO A 619 -13.25 -6.63 -6.96
C PRO A 619 -13.40 -7.09 -8.41
N TRP A 620 -14.57 -7.59 -8.81
CA TRP A 620 -14.85 -7.93 -10.20
C TRP A 620 -15.02 -6.71 -11.12
N LEU A 621 -14.92 -5.46 -10.60
CA LEU A 621 -14.80 -4.26 -11.43
C LEU A 621 -13.64 -4.37 -12.43
N LEU A 622 -12.56 -5.06 -12.06
CA LEU A 622 -11.46 -5.34 -12.97
C LEU A 622 -11.93 -6.16 -14.18
N THR A 623 -12.71 -7.20 -13.92
CA THR A 623 -13.34 -8.03 -14.96
C THR A 623 -14.39 -7.25 -15.76
N GLU A 624 -15.20 -6.40 -15.12
CA GLU A 624 -16.12 -5.50 -15.83
C GLU A 624 -15.38 -4.61 -16.85
N ILE A 625 -14.21 -4.09 -16.48
CA ILE A 625 -13.39 -3.26 -17.37
C ILE A 625 -12.81 -4.09 -18.51
N THR A 626 -12.28 -5.28 -18.25
CA THR A 626 -11.76 -6.14 -19.31
C THR A 626 -12.85 -6.61 -20.28
N GLU A 627 -14.02 -6.98 -19.76
CA GLU A 627 -15.13 -7.52 -20.56
C GLU A 627 -16.10 -6.46 -21.09
N GLN A 628 -15.91 -5.20 -20.71
CA GLN A 628 -16.71 -4.07 -21.18
C GLN A 628 -18.22 -4.23 -20.92
N ARG A 629 -18.58 -4.78 -19.75
CA ARG A 629 -19.97 -4.99 -19.33
C ARG A 629 -20.13 -4.92 -17.82
N HIS A 630 -21.35 -4.64 -17.37
CA HIS A 630 -21.70 -4.77 -15.96
C HIS A 630 -21.83 -6.24 -15.58
N TRP A 631 -21.28 -6.61 -14.43
CA TRP A 631 -21.38 -7.94 -13.87
C TRP A 631 -22.37 -7.94 -12.71
N ASP A 632 -23.35 -8.85 -12.77
CA ASP A 632 -24.33 -9.07 -11.71
C ASP A 632 -24.13 -10.45 -11.08
N ILE A 633 -23.04 -10.61 -10.33
CA ILE A 633 -22.70 -11.90 -9.74
C ILE A 633 -23.68 -12.30 -8.63
N SER A 634 -23.87 -13.61 -8.50
CA SER A 634 -24.73 -14.20 -7.49
C SER A 634 -24.17 -14.03 -6.07
N ALA A 635 -25.01 -14.27 -5.06
CA ALA A 635 -24.58 -14.33 -3.67
C ALA A 635 -23.55 -15.44 -3.42
N THR A 636 -23.68 -16.58 -4.10
CA THR A 636 -22.75 -17.72 -3.98
C THR A 636 -21.37 -17.38 -4.50
N GLU A 637 -21.27 -16.77 -5.69
CA GLU A 637 -19.99 -16.32 -6.25
C GLU A 637 -19.30 -15.29 -5.34
N ARG A 638 -20.08 -14.39 -4.71
CA ARG A 638 -19.56 -13.46 -3.70
C ARG A 638 -19.04 -14.18 -2.47
N LEU A 639 -19.74 -15.20 -1.98
CA LEU A 639 -19.27 -15.99 -0.84
C LEU A 639 -17.99 -16.78 -1.19
N ASP A 640 -17.89 -17.32 -2.40
CA ASP A 640 -16.70 -18.03 -2.89
C ASP A 640 -15.48 -17.12 -3.00
N MET A 641 -15.69 -15.86 -3.39
CA MET A 641 -14.67 -14.83 -3.35
C MET A 641 -14.18 -14.57 -1.91
N LEU A 642 -15.09 -14.48 -0.94
CA LEU A 642 -14.71 -14.34 0.48
C LEU A 642 -14.03 -15.60 1.02
N ARG A 643 -14.41 -16.79 0.53
CA ARG A 643 -13.70 -18.05 0.82
C ARG A 643 -12.27 -18.03 0.28
N SER A 644 -12.05 -17.45 -0.90
CA SER A 644 -10.70 -17.26 -1.45
C SER A 644 -9.88 -16.30 -0.60
N PHE A 645 -10.45 -15.16 -0.18
CA PHE A 645 -9.80 -14.23 0.74
C PHE A 645 -9.41 -14.89 2.07
N THR A 646 -10.33 -15.63 2.69
CA THR A 646 -10.06 -16.31 3.96
C THR A 646 -8.98 -17.37 3.82
N ARG A 647 -9.01 -18.16 2.74
CA ARG A 647 -7.91 -19.10 2.42
C ARG A 647 -6.56 -18.39 2.30
N TYR A 648 -6.49 -17.28 1.56
CA TYR A 648 -5.26 -16.49 1.43
C TYR A 648 -4.83 -15.88 2.76
N GLY A 649 -5.77 -15.39 3.58
CA GLY A 649 -5.50 -14.86 4.92
C GLY A 649 -4.94 -15.90 5.86
N LEU A 650 -5.46 -17.13 5.85
CA LEU A 650 -4.94 -18.23 6.67
C LEU A 650 -3.55 -18.69 6.22
N LEU A 651 -3.28 -18.65 4.91
CA LEU A 651 -1.93 -18.90 4.39
C LEU A 651 -0.96 -17.79 4.78
N HIS A 652 -1.43 -16.55 4.95
CA HIS A 652 -0.58 -15.39 5.19
C HIS A 652 -0.33 -15.10 6.69
N TRP A 653 -1.39 -15.12 7.50
CA TRP A 653 -1.36 -14.83 8.94
C TRP A 653 -1.33 -16.08 9.80
N GLY A 654 -1.68 -17.23 9.24
CA GLY A 654 -1.62 -18.52 9.90
C GLY A 654 -2.98 -19.18 10.10
N SER A 655 -2.94 -20.48 10.35
CA SER A 655 -4.12 -21.29 10.66
C SER A 655 -4.27 -21.59 12.15
N ASP A 656 -3.47 -20.99 13.01
CA ASP A 656 -3.68 -21.02 14.47
C ASP A 656 -4.78 -20.03 14.88
N SER A 657 -5.18 -20.03 16.16
CA SER A 657 -6.25 -19.14 16.66
C SER A 657 -5.96 -17.67 16.33
N ARG A 658 -4.69 -17.24 16.45
CA ARG A 658 -4.30 -15.86 16.15
C ARG A 658 -4.46 -15.56 14.65
N GLY A 659 -4.01 -16.45 13.78
CA GLY A 659 -4.12 -16.28 12.34
C GLY A 659 -5.57 -16.29 11.84
N VAL A 660 -6.42 -17.17 12.40
CA VAL A 660 -7.87 -17.17 12.14
C VAL A 660 -8.52 -15.84 12.53
N GLU A 661 -8.27 -15.36 13.75
CA GLU A 661 -8.90 -14.10 14.20
C GLU A 661 -8.33 -12.86 13.49
N THR A 662 -7.06 -12.90 13.09
CA THR A 662 -6.48 -11.86 12.24
C THR A 662 -7.15 -11.85 10.87
N THR A 663 -7.34 -13.03 10.27
CA THR A 663 -8.07 -13.20 9.00
C THR A 663 -9.51 -12.68 9.12
N ARG A 664 -10.21 -13.04 10.21
CA ARG A 664 -11.56 -12.57 10.50
C ARG A 664 -11.62 -11.06 10.59
N ARG A 665 -10.71 -10.45 11.37
CA ARG A 665 -10.65 -8.99 11.52
C ARG A 665 -10.57 -8.30 10.16
N PHE A 666 -9.61 -8.69 9.32
CA PHE A 666 -9.44 -8.06 8.00
C PHE A 666 -10.56 -8.38 7.01
N LEU A 667 -11.17 -9.56 7.08
CA LEU A 667 -12.38 -9.88 6.33
C LEU A 667 -13.52 -8.92 6.69
N LEU A 668 -13.73 -8.67 7.99
CA LEU A 668 -14.78 -7.75 8.46
C LEU A 668 -14.50 -6.29 8.08
N GLU A 669 -13.23 -5.85 8.14
CA GLU A 669 -12.85 -4.53 7.63
C GLU A 669 -13.16 -4.40 6.13
N TRP A 670 -12.96 -5.46 5.34
CA TRP A 670 -13.31 -5.44 3.91
C TRP A 670 -14.83 -5.49 3.68
N LEU A 671 -15.58 -6.31 4.43
CA LEU A 671 -17.05 -6.35 4.37
C LEU A 671 -17.69 -4.98 4.63
N SER A 672 -17.06 -4.14 5.47
CA SER A 672 -17.48 -2.76 5.68
C SER A 672 -17.47 -1.88 4.42
N TYR A 673 -16.79 -2.30 3.35
CA TYR A 673 -16.89 -1.69 2.02
C TYR A 673 -17.78 -2.49 1.08
N LEU A 674 -17.62 -3.82 1.05
CA LEU A 674 -18.34 -4.72 0.15
C LEU A 674 -19.87 -4.59 0.29
N HIS A 675 -20.37 -4.38 1.51
CA HIS A 675 -21.82 -4.25 1.77
C HIS A 675 -22.52 -3.12 1.00
N ARG A 676 -21.74 -2.16 0.49
CA ARG A 676 -22.26 -1.05 -0.30
C ARG A 676 -22.65 -1.46 -1.72
N TYR A 677 -22.20 -2.61 -2.20
CA TYR A 677 -22.57 -3.12 -3.51
C TYR A 677 -24.05 -3.48 -3.53
N VAL A 678 -24.78 -2.84 -4.44
CA VAL A 678 -26.14 -3.24 -4.79
C VAL A 678 -26.06 -4.06 -6.08
N PRO A 679 -26.63 -5.28 -6.10
CA PRO A 679 -26.71 -6.10 -7.32
C PRO A 679 -27.31 -5.31 -8.48
N VAL A 680 -26.75 -5.49 -9.68
CA VAL A 680 -27.13 -4.68 -10.85
C VAL A 680 -28.61 -4.92 -11.20
N GLY A 681 -29.08 -6.16 -11.10
CA GLY A 681 -30.49 -6.51 -11.35
C GLY A 681 -31.49 -5.85 -10.39
N LEU A 682 -31.04 -5.29 -9.26
CA LEU A 682 -31.88 -4.61 -8.26
C LEU A 682 -31.92 -3.09 -8.46
N LEU A 683 -31.01 -2.53 -9.25
CA LEU A 683 -30.95 -1.09 -9.48
C LEU A 683 -31.91 -0.66 -10.60
N ASP A 684 -32.58 0.46 -10.40
CA ASP A 684 -33.31 1.17 -11.46
C ASP A 684 -32.37 2.01 -12.34
N MET A 685 -31.21 2.38 -11.80
CA MET A 685 -30.22 3.21 -12.48
C MET A 685 -28.82 2.62 -12.33
N VAL A 686 -28.15 2.41 -13.47
CA VAL A 686 -26.80 1.85 -13.58
C VAL A 686 -25.93 2.87 -14.33
N PRO A 687 -24.65 3.08 -13.93
CA PRO A 687 -23.94 2.44 -12.83
C PRO A 687 -24.24 3.06 -11.46
N GLN A 688 -24.04 2.25 -10.41
CA GLN A 688 -24.07 2.74 -9.03
C GLN A 688 -22.99 3.79 -8.77
N ARG A 689 -23.37 4.94 -8.21
CA ARG A 689 -22.42 6.01 -7.83
C ARG A 689 -21.92 5.85 -6.39
N ILE A 690 -20.69 6.31 -6.14
CA ILE A 690 -20.03 6.19 -4.81
C ILE A 690 -20.70 7.02 -3.71
N ASN A 691 -21.40 8.10 -4.06
CA ASN A 691 -22.11 8.94 -3.11
C ASN A 691 -23.49 8.37 -2.76
N TRP A 692 -24.04 7.48 -3.60
CA TRP A 692 -25.32 6.84 -3.32
C TRP A 692 -25.25 5.94 -2.09
N ARG A 693 -26.22 6.13 -1.20
CA ARG A 693 -26.47 5.31 -0.01
C ARG A 693 -27.63 4.36 -0.31
N PRO A 694 -27.38 3.04 -0.35
CA PRO A 694 -28.46 2.08 -0.49
C PRO A 694 -29.45 2.24 0.68
N PRO A 695 -30.76 2.42 0.42
CA PRO A 695 -31.76 2.21 1.46
C PRO A 695 -31.72 0.74 1.93
N ALA A 696 -32.40 0.41 3.02
CA ALA A 696 -32.56 -0.99 3.40
C ALA A 696 -33.34 -1.73 2.31
N PHE A 697 -32.79 -2.84 1.82
CA PHE A 697 -33.37 -3.64 0.73
C PHE A 697 -33.24 -5.13 0.99
N TYR A 698 -34.18 -5.91 0.46
CA TYR A 698 -34.09 -7.36 0.33
C TYR A 698 -33.28 -7.71 -0.91
N GLY A 699 -32.35 -8.63 -0.76
CA GLY A 699 -31.66 -9.25 -1.89
C GLY A 699 -32.55 -10.26 -2.62
N ARG A 700 -32.03 -10.81 -3.73
CA ARG A 700 -32.66 -11.97 -4.42
C ARG A 700 -32.81 -13.20 -3.53
N ASN A 701 -32.04 -13.29 -2.45
CA ASN A 701 -32.10 -14.33 -1.43
C ASN A 701 -31.56 -13.79 -0.09
N ASP A 702 -31.66 -14.61 0.97
CA ASP A 702 -31.23 -14.24 2.32
C ASP A 702 -29.76 -13.87 2.42
N LEU A 703 -28.89 -14.59 1.70
CA LEU A 703 -27.45 -14.32 1.70
C LEU A 703 -27.13 -12.97 1.05
N GLU A 704 -27.83 -12.62 -0.02
CA GLU A 704 -27.72 -11.31 -0.66
C GLU A 704 -28.24 -10.18 0.23
N THR A 705 -29.35 -10.42 0.93
CA THR A 705 -29.88 -9.51 1.95
C THR A 705 -28.86 -9.30 3.07
N LEU A 706 -28.20 -10.36 3.51
CA LEU A 706 -27.16 -10.33 4.53
C LEU A 706 -25.93 -9.54 4.05
N PHE A 707 -25.50 -9.73 2.80
CA PHE A 707 -24.41 -8.95 2.21
C PHE A 707 -24.73 -7.46 2.12
N GLY A 708 -25.99 -7.08 1.87
CA GLY A 708 -26.41 -5.69 1.86
C GLY A 708 -26.52 -5.06 3.25
N SER A 709 -26.26 -5.81 4.34
CA SER A 709 -26.38 -5.31 5.72
C SER A 709 -25.30 -4.29 6.05
N ASP A 710 -25.70 -3.21 6.71
CA ASP A 710 -24.81 -2.18 7.27
C ASP A 710 -24.47 -2.43 8.74
N GLN A 711 -24.98 -3.53 9.31
CA GLN A 711 -24.75 -3.89 10.71
C GLN A 711 -23.52 -4.78 10.87
N PRO A 712 -22.54 -4.39 11.71
CA PRO A 712 -21.34 -5.20 11.96
C PRO A 712 -21.62 -6.64 12.41
N GLN A 713 -22.72 -6.87 13.14
CA GLN A 713 -23.14 -8.19 13.63
C GLN A 713 -23.48 -9.14 12.49
N ASP A 714 -24.04 -8.63 11.39
CA ASP A 714 -24.35 -9.45 10.23
C ASP A 714 -23.09 -9.83 9.45
N TRP A 715 -22.09 -8.95 9.42
CA TRP A 715 -20.77 -9.29 8.88
C TRP A 715 -20.06 -10.35 9.71
N VAL A 716 -20.24 -10.33 11.03
CA VAL A 716 -19.73 -11.40 11.91
C VAL A 716 -20.37 -12.73 11.52
N LYS A 717 -21.69 -12.80 11.29
CA LYS A 717 -22.36 -14.03 10.81
C LYS A 717 -21.78 -14.53 9.48
N ILE A 718 -21.50 -13.65 8.52
CA ILE A 718 -20.82 -14.03 7.26
C ILE A 718 -19.44 -14.64 7.57
N SER A 719 -18.68 -14.04 8.47
CA SER A 719 -17.38 -14.57 8.86
C SER A 719 -17.47 -15.93 9.59
N GLU A 720 -18.56 -16.20 10.30
CA GLU A 720 -18.82 -17.49 10.94
C GLU A 720 -18.98 -18.62 9.93
N MET A 721 -19.66 -18.35 8.82
CA MET A 721 -19.81 -19.31 7.72
C MET A 721 -18.45 -19.74 7.11
N LEU A 722 -17.41 -18.92 7.26
CA LEU A 722 -16.10 -19.13 6.63
C LEU A 722 -15.00 -19.57 7.61
N LEU A 723 -15.07 -19.13 8.87
CA LEU A 723 -14.02 -19.29 9.88
C LEU A 723 -14.55 -19.88 11.20
N GLY A 724 -15.80 -20.36 11.22
CA GLY A 724 -16.52 -20.80 12.41
C GLY A 724 -16.81 -19.68 13.42
N PRO A 725 -17.39 -20.02 14.58
CA PRO A 725 -17.76 -19.03 15.60
C PRO A 725 -16.54 -18.30 16.15
N PRO A 726 -16.58 -16.96 16.31
CA PRO A 726 -15.53 -16.23 17.00
C PRO A 726 -15.55 -16.54 18.52
N PRO A 727 -14.48 -16.20 19.26
CA PRO A 727 -14.49 -16.27 20.72
C PRO A 727 -15.62 -15.43 21.32
N PRO A 728 -16.23 -15.81 22.47
CA PRO A 728 -17.37 -15.10 23.05
C PRO A 728 -17.11 -13.60 23.35
N SER A 729 -15.84 -13.26 23.64
CA SER A 729 -15.39 -11.89 23.90
C SER A 729 -15.11 -11.07 22.64
N PHE A 730 -15.22 -11.67 21.44
CA PHE A 730 -14.94 -10.98 20.20
C PHE A 730 -15.99 -9.90 19.95
N ARG A 731 -15.52 -8.69 19.67
CA ARG A 731 -16.34 -7.54 19.28
C ARG A 731 -15.67 -6.86 18.10
N PHE A 732 -16.44 -6.57 17.07
CA PHE A 732 -15.95 -5.87 15.89
C PHE A 732 -16.54 -4.48 15.82
N VAL A 733 -15.65 -3.49 15.71
CA VAL A 733 -15.96 -2.12 15.37
C VAL A 733 -15.12 -1.79 14.14
N PRO A 734 -15.74 -1.36 13.04
CA PRO A 734 -15.00 -1.02 11.81
C PRO A 734 -13.99 0.07 12.10
N LYS A 735 -12.76 -0.08 11.59
CA LYS A 735 -11.70 0.92 11.80
C LYS A 735 -11.99 2.20 11.02
N HIS A 736 -12.59 2.07 9.86
CA HIS A 736 -13.02 3.18 9.02
C HIS A 736 -14.53 3.07 8.88
N LYS A 737 -15.27 4.13 9.20
CA LYS A 737 -16.64 4.19 8.69
C LYS A 737 -16.53 4.36 7.19
N SER A 738 -17.12 3.47 6.41
CA SER A 738 -17.23 3.62 4.94
C SER A 738 -18.03 4.87 4.52
N ASN A 739 -18.56 5.61 5.51
CA ASN A 739 -19.37 6.80 5.39
C ASN A 739 -18.49 8.04 5.36
N SER A 740 -18.38 8.62 4.16
CA SER A 740 -17.58 9.80 3.84
C SER A 740 -18.03 11.14 4.46
N TYR A 741 -18.89 11.15 5.47
CA TYR A 741 -19.62 12.37 5.89
C TYR A 741 -19.81 12.56 7.39
N ASP A 742 -19.34 11.66 8.26
CA ASP A 742 -19.37 11.97 9.69
C ASP A 742 -18.42 13.15 9.94
N ALA A 743 -18.99 14.32 10.26
CA ALA A 743 -18.25 15.56 10.48
C ALA A 743 -17.13 15.36 11.51
N ALA A 744 -17.36 14.49 12.51
CA ALA A 744 -16.39 14.14 13.54
C ALA A 744 -15.14 13.38 13.04
N GLU A 745 -15.19 12.71 11.87
CA GLU A 745 -14.04 12.00 11.29
C GLU A 745 -13.33 12.82 10.18
N ASN A 746 -13.92 13.94 9.78
CA ASN A 746 -13.38 14.79 8.72
C ASN A 746 -12.38 15.85 9.23
N GLY A 747 -12.19 15.96 10.55
CA GLY A 747 -11.35 16.96 11.20
C GLY A 747 -12.22 17.96 11.92
#